data_AF-C1G081-F1
#
_entry.id   AF-C1G081-F1
#
_cell.length_a   1.000
_cell.length_b   1.000
_cell.length_c   1.000
_cell.angle_alpha   90.00
_cell.angle_beta   90.00
_cell.angle_gamma   90.00
#
_symmetry.space_group_name_H-M   'P 1'
#
loop_
_entity.id
_entity.type
_entity.pdbx_description
1 polymer ?
#
loop_
_entity_poly.entity_id
_entity_poly.type
_entity_poly.pdbx_seq_one_letter_code
_entity_poly.pdbx_strand_id
1 'polypeptide(L)'
;MGILFLTRHLLPHAQTVWLRNNNKDDQSTKNITSIVIDGPGLVYDVYEWILPWSDESANPVDAQPSADEVSIAVMHFLLCLTGVGVRIENIYFDGALPLSKRNTRLERMEATRQKLEKLCCDTRGGFKVSSIRSKPMSIPRDWIFGRRPPSSRFKFLPAPAFMIPTVIEDLKYRWSREEVMKCTARVPELHEIASRQTRNIDNIFAGLVEVVLGEADEYCAATAKNYGCAVLTGDSDLLVHDLGAEGSVIFFNSIEMGDILHIRESSATEETEDPDAMKLSIRAMQLHPATIAKKLGVVSFQRLAYELKKDPYTSFATLIHRAKSTTGVVEKSASYQSFMKEYSNNISGNDSKQIHVHMHTDLTDPKLSELFTQYELPAFNGPETGAYVYLPILVECHGRRAAWLQGSELRLLAYSLLNLRYAADEGRRKGSVVEYMRKGQRIAPVTLTLMTQREVERRLGAFLGQVNGFMTAVYGCYGDSVERSSVWKCFALYDILSRMEGEDRPRVGEIRRFLERGYCGAKLEWDDIHLHAQMQAVLYSLRLLKELLVVDGEETWVPLFGEMFGELVREVSGLLADLPWMHVATQRRGEFGGDVDTNQKVVEGLFLLLNVEEWGEELDGESVQGLEVLRVSPNGQGDLSMAKEQKAWRVAVTKAPSKKGKRTTSNAGLEETAKKLTRKGSNPKPTTNMYDILRQVGD
;
A
#
# COMPACT_ATOMS: atom_id res chain seq x y z
N MET A 1 6.15 16.53 -9.30
CA MET A 1 6.97 15.47 -9.93
C MET A 1 7.14 15.84 -11.39
N GLY A 2 7.72 14.97 -12.21
CA GLY A 2 7.84 15.21 -13.65
C GLY A 2 8.90 16.23 -14.08
N ILE A 3 8.73 16.79 -15.27
CA ILE A 3 9.65 17.77 -15.87
C ILE A 3 9.74 19.04 -15.02
N LEU A 4 10.97 19.35 -14.57
CA LEU A 4 11.25 20.47 -13.68
C LEU A 4 10.74 21.81 -14.27
N PHE A 5 10.04 22.60 -13.43
CA PHE A 5 9.42 23.90 -13.77
C PHE A 5 8.30 23.88 -14.82
N LEU A 6 7.88 22.73 -15.33
CA LEU A 6 6.85 22.63 -16.36
C LEU A 6 5.55 23.33 -15.93
N THR A 7 4.97 22.93 -14.80
CA THR A 7 3.74 23.54 -14.27
C THR A 7 3.88 25.04 -14.04
N ARG A 8 5.03 25.49 -13.51
CA ARG A 8 5.31 26.93 -13.27
C ARG A 8 5.20 27.75 -14.55
N HIS A 9 5.74 27.24 -15.67
CA HIS A 9 5.69 27.92 -16.95
C HIS A 9 4.31 27.86 -17.63
N LEU A 10 3.51 26.85 -17.30
CA LEU A 10 2.23 26.59 -17.98
C LEU A 10 1.01 27.17 -17.26
N LEU A 11 1.05 27.34 -15.94
CA LEU A 11 -0.05 27.93 -15.17
C LEU A 11 -0.59 29.26 -15.75
N PRO A 12 0.23 30.19 -16.28
CA PRO A 12 -0.27 31.40 -16.95
C PRO A 12 -1.16 31.15 -18.17
N HIS A 13 -1.11 29.95 -18.74
CA HIS A 13 -1.92 29.53 -19.88
C HIS A 13 -3.14 28.69 -19.49
N ALA A 14 -3.32 28.40 -18.20
CA ALA A 14 -4.47 27.66 -17.69
C ALA A 14 -5.75 28.48 -17.80
N GLN A 15 -6.88 27.79 -17.97
CA GLN A 15 -8.20 28.40 -18.09
C GLN A 15 -9.07 27.93 -16.92
N THR A 16 -9.78 28.85 -16.29
CA THR A 16 -10.79 28.50 -15.29
C THR A 16 -11.97 27.81 -15.98
N VAL A 17 -12.35 26.65 -15.46
CA VAL A 17 -13.47 25.84 -15.96
C VAL A 17 -14.36 25.41 -14.80
N TRP A 18 -15.61 25.07 -15.12
CA TRP A 18 -16.55 24.49 -14.17
C TRP A 18 -16.74 23.00 -14.44
N LEU A 19 -16.69 22.21 -13.38
CA LEU A 19 -17.01 20.78 -13.40
C LEU A 19 -18.51 20.66 -13.18
N ARG A 20 -19.27 20.53 -14.27
CA ARG A 20 -20.72 20.44 -14.23
C ARG A 20 -21.26 19.86 -15.52
N ASN A 21 -22.30 19.04 -15.40
CA ASN A 21 -23.12 18.63 -16.53
C ASN A 21 -24.45 19.39 -16.49
N ASN A 22 -24.50 20.54 -17.16
CA ASN A 22 -25.69 21.39 -17.23
C ASN A 22 -26.13 21.52 -18.69
N ASN A 23 -27.34 21.05 -19.00
CA ASN A 23 -27.97 21.21 -20.33
C ASN A 23 -28.44 22.65 -20.63
N LYS A 24 -28.25 23.60 -19.71
CA LYS A 24 -28.59 25.01 -19.92
C LYS A 24 -27.36 25.74 -20.47
N ASP A 25 -27.46 26.07 -21.74
CA ASP A 25 -26.47 26.67 -22.63
C ASP A 25 -26.10 28.10 -22.19
N ASP A 26 -25.36 28.24 -21.09
CA ASP A 26 -24.69 29.51 -20.77
C ASP A 26 -23.38 29.55 -21.56
N GLN A 27 -23.47 30.07 -22.78
CA GLN A 27 -22.40 30.12 -23.79
C GLN A 27 -21.14 30.89 -23.33
N SER A 28 -21.15 31.46 -22.13
CA SER A 28 -20.03 32.22 -21.54
C SER A 28 -19.06 31.37 -20.71
N THR A 29 -19.45 30.17 -20.24
CA THR A 29 -18.63 29.36 -19.32
C THR A 29 -18.23 27.99 -19.90
N LYS A 30 -16.92 27.69 -19.91
CA LYS A 30 -16.42 26.37 -20.32
C LYS A 30 -16.70 25.33 -19.23
N ASN A 31 -17.50 24.32 -19.59
CA ASN A 31 -17.87 23.22 -18.70
C ASN A 31 -17.10 21.94 -19.06
N ILE A 32 -16.66 21.22 -18.04
CA ILE A 32 -16.10 19.88 -18.15
C ILE A 32 -17.17 18.90 -17.70
N THR A 33 -17.63 18.07 -18.64
CA THR A 33 -18.73 17.12 -18.43
C THR A 33 -18.25 15.69 -18.22
N SER A 34 -17.01 15.39 -18.62
CA SER A 34 -16.40 14.06 -18.52
C SER A 34 -14.93 14.15 -18.10
N ILE A 35 -14.51 13.22 -17.25
CA ILE A 35 -13.15 13.12 -16.73
C ILE A 35 -12.66 11.66 -16.67
N VAL A 36 -11.34 11.49 -16.69
CA VAL A 36 -10.63 10.27 -16.30
C VAL A 36 -9.69 10.61 -15.15
N ILE A 37 -9.50 9.69 -14.19
CA ILE A 37 -8.78 9.97 -12.95
C ILE A 37 -7.53 9.09 -12.84
N ASP A 38 -6.39 9.75 -12.60
CA ASP A 38 -5.17 9.12 -12.10
C ASP A 38 -5.36 8.76 -10.61
N GLY A 39 -5.57 7.47 -10.34
CA GLY A 39 -5.89 6.92 -9.03
C GLY A 39 -4.79 7.12 -7.99
N PRO A 40 -3.51 6.77 -8.27
CA PRO A 40 -2.42 7.00 -7.35
C PRO A 40 -2.27 8.49 -7.00
N GLY A 41 -2.35 9.37 -7.99
CA GLY A 41 -2.38 10.81 -7.76
C GLY A 41 -3.51 11.22 -6.83
N LEU A 42 -4.74 10.76 -7.09
CA LEU A 42 -5.92 11.07 -6.27
C LEU A 42 -5.71 10.71 -4.80
N VAL A 43 -5.24 9.49 -4.52
CA VAL A 43 -5.08 9.01 -3.14
C VAL A 43 -4.04 9.81 -2.38
N TYR A 44 -2.90 10.12 -3.01
CA TYR A 44 -1.85 10.92 -2.37
C TYR A 44 -2.29 12.38 -2.16
N ASP A 45 -2.94 13.01 -3.14
CA ASP A 45 -3.45 14.37 -2.99
C ASP A 45 -4.52 14.45 -1.88
N VAL A 46 -5.46 13.51 -1.85
CA VAL A 46 -6.48 13.44 -0.77
C VAL A 46 -5.84 13.26 0.60
N TYR A 47 -4.85 12.38 0.73
CA TYR A 47 -4.10 12.22 1.97
C TYR A 47 -3.45 13.54 2.41
N GLU A 48 -2.79 14.26 1.50
CA GLU A 48 -2.17 15.55 1.78
C GLU A 48 -3.19 16.66 2.07
N TRP A 49 -4.43 16.57 1.58
CA TRP A 49 -5.50 17.52 1.88
C TRP A 49 -6.04 17.37 3.30
N ILE A 50 -6.20 16.12 3.77
CA ILE A 50 -6.78 15.85 5.10
C ILE A 50 -5.73 15.85 6.23
N LEU A 51 -4.45 15.55 5.93
CA LEU A 51 -3.37 15.52 6.91
C LEU A 51 -3.19 16.82 7.75
N PRO A 52 -3.32 18.04 7.19
CA PRO A 52 -3.21 19.29 7.96
C PRO A 52 -4.35 19.50 8.97
N TRP A 53 -5.45 18.75 8.85
CA TRP A 53 -6.61 18.82 9.75
C TRP A 53 -6.51 17.86 10.94
N SER A 54 -5.45 17.07 10.99
CA SER A 54 -5.15 16.19 12.11
C SER A 54 -4.97 16.95 13.43
N ASP A 55 -5.42 16.31 14.50
CA ASP A 55 -5.33 16.83 15.87
C ASP A 55 -3.88 17.19 16.24
N GLU A 56 -3.64 18.46 16.57
CA GLU A 56 -2.32 18.96 16.93
C GLU A 56 -1.80 18.36 18.24
N SER A 57 -2.69 17.90 19.12
CA SER A 57 -2.33 17.24 20.39
C SER A 57 -1.89 15.78 20.21
N ALA A 58 -2.30 15.14 19.11
CA ALA A 58 -1.90 13.78 18.80
C ALA A 58 -0.40 13.70 18.47
N ASN A 59 0.23 12.56 18.68
CA ASN A 59 1.61 12.32 18.29
C ASN A 59 1.75 12.23 16.76
N PRO A 60 2.93 12.48 16.16
CA PRO A 60 3.09 12.49 14.70
C PRO A 60 2.70 11.20 13.98
N VAL A 61 2.84 10.03 14.62
CA VAL A 61 2.45 8.76 14.00
C VAL A 61 0.93 8.63 13.97
N ASP A 62 0.26 8.86 15.10
CA ASP A 62 -1.20 8.75 15.20
C ASP A 62 -1.95 9.92 14.60
N ALA A 63 -1.30 11.07 14.41
CA ALA A 63 -1.86 12.21 13.69
C ALA A 63 -2.02 11.93 12.19
N GLN A 64 -1.28 10.99 11.59
CA GLN A 64 -1.47 10.67 10.18
C GLN A 64 -2.86 10.03 9.95
N PRO A 65 -3.58 10.44 8.89
CA PRO A 65 -4.77 9.73 8.45
C PRO A 65 -4.48 8.24 8.24
N SER A 66 -5.37 7.36 8.72
CA SER A 66 -5.30 5.94 8.40
C SER A 66 -5.72 5.68 6.94
N ALA A 67 -5.40 4.49 6.43
CA ALA A 67 -5.83 4.10 5.08
C ALA A 67 -7.36 4.10 4.93
N ASP A 68 -8.09 3.72 5.98
CA ASP A 68 -9.55 3.82 6.07
C ASP A 68 -10.05 5.27 5.92
N GLU A 69 -9.40 6.22 6.60
CA GLU A 69 -9.77 7.64 6.54
C GLU A 69 -9.51 8.25 5.17
N VAL A 70 -8.40 7.86 4.53
CA VAL A 70 -8.11 8.26 3.16
C VAL A 70 -9.15 7.67 2.21
N SER A 71 -9.56 6.41 2.40
CA SER A 71 -10.62 5.78 1.61
C SER A 71 -11.97 6.50 1.73
N ILE A 72 -12.38 6.86 2.95
CA ILE A 72 -13.59 7.67 3.19
C ILE A 72 -13.49 9.04 2.49
N ALA A 73 -12.34 9.71 2.59
CA ALA A 73 -12.14 11.01 1.95
C ALA A 73 -12.16 10.92 0.42
N VAL A 74 -11.57 9.87 -0.16
CA VAL A 74 -11.65 9.59 -1.61
C VAL A 74 -13.10 9.37 -2.02
N MET A 75 -13.86 8.59 -1.26
CA MET A 75 -15.29 8.37 -1.51
C MET A 75 -16.08 9.70 -1.48
N HIS A 76 -15.84 10.56 -0.49
CA HIS A 76 -16.46 11.89 -0.42
C HIS A 76 -16.13 12.75 -1.66
N PHE A 77 -14.87 12.73 -2.11
CA PHE A 77 -14.45 13.45 -3.32
C PHE A 77 -15.18 12.97 -4.57
N LEU A 78 -15.27 11.66 -4.78
CA LEU A 78 -15.98 11.08 -5.92
C LEU A 78 -17.49 11.34 -5.87
N LEU A 79 -18.10 11.33 -4.68
CA LEU A 79 -19.49 11.74 -4.48
C LEU A 79 -19.72 13.20 -4.88
N CYS A 80 -18.81 14.11 -4.56
CA CYS A 80 -18.92 15.51 -4.98
C CYS A 80 -18.92 15.64 -6.51
N LEU A 81 -18.03 14.93 -7.21
CA LEU A 81 -17.94 14.94 -8.66
C LEU A 81 -19.19 14.37 -9.33
N THR A 82 -19.71 13.25 -8.81
CA THR A 82 -20.96 12.66 -9.32
C THR A 82 -22.17 13.53 -8.99
N GLY A 83 -22.18 14.21 -7.84
CA GLY A 83 -23.23 15.14 -7.43
C GLY A 83 -23.36 16.38 -8.32
N VAL A 84 -22.28 16.85 -8.94
CA VAL A 84 -22.32 17.91 -9.98
C VAL A 84 -22.60 17.38 -11.39
N GLY A 85 -22.86 16.08 -11.53
CA GLY A 85 -23.23 15.41 -12.77
C GLY A 85 -22.05 15.12 -13.73
N VAL A 86 -20.80 15.29 -13.29
CA VAL A 86 -19.63 14.97 -14.11
C VAL A 86 -19.54 13.45 -14.28
N ARG A 87 -19.37 13.01 -15.53
CA ARG A 87 -19.15 11.60 -15.85
C ARG A 87 -17.70 11.23 -15.59
N ILE A 88 -17.48 10.28 -14.70
CA ILE A 88 -16.16 9.65 -14.50
C ILE A 88 -16.10 8.48 -15.47
N GLU A 89 -15.19 8.52 -16.46
CA GLU A 89 -15.02 7.43 -17.42
C GLU A 89 -14.36 6.23 -16.72
N ASN A 90 -13.19 6.46 -16.11
CA ASN A 90 -12.41 5.44 -15.40
C ASN A 90 -11.52 6.08 -14.32
N ILE A 91 -11.12 5.25 -13.34
CA ILE A 91 -10.12 5.52 -12.31
C ILE A 91 -9.02 4.46 -12.45
N TYR A 92 -7.86 4.86 -12.97
CA TYR A 92 -6.76 3.95 -13.26
C TYR A 92 -5.74 3.94 -12.13
N PHE A 93 -5.35 2.74 -11.71
CA PHE A 93 -4.27 2.50 -10.74
C PHE A 93 -3.10 1.79 -11.37
N ASP A 94 -1.88 2.20 -11.01
CA ASP A 94 -0.64 1.60 -11.49
C ASP A 94 -0.61 0.09 -11.21
N GLY A 95 -0.14 -0.67 -12.20
CA GLY A 95 0.38 -2.03 -12.02
C GLY A 95 1.89 -2.03 -12.10
N ALA A 96 2.44 -2.62 -13.16
CA ALA A 96 3.88 -2.78 -13.30
C ALA A 96 4.57 -1.49 -13.75
N LEU A 97 5.62 -1.13 -13.04
CA LEU A 97 6.45 -0.01 -13.45
C LEU A 97 7.53 -0.47 -14.43
N PRO A 98 7.78 0.27 -15.53
CA PRO A 98 8.83 -0.06 -16.47
C PRO A 98 10.21 -0.17 -15.81
N LEU A 99 11.06 -1.07 -16.33
CA LEU A 99 12.41 -1.30 -15.82
C LEU A 99 13.28 -0.03 -15.83
N SER A 100 13.06 0.89 -16.77
CA SER A 100 13.76 2.17 -16.85
C SER A 100 13.56 3.03 -15.60
N LYS A 101 12.42 2.91 -14.91
CA LYS A 101 12.08 3.67 -13.69
C LYS A 101 12.46 2.93 -12.40
N ARG A 102 13.13 1.78 -12.48
CA ARG A 102 13.58 1.00 -11.31
C ARG A 102 14.47 1.81 -10.37
N ASN A 103 15.44 2.55 -10.90
CA ASN A 103 16.34 3.38 -10.08
C ASN A 103 15.56 4.48 -9.36
N THR A 104 14.67 5.19 -10.06
CA THR A 104 13.78 6.19 -9.47
C THR A 104 12.94 5.62 -8.33
N ARG A 105 12.43 4.39 -8.49
CA ARG A 105 11.71 3.70 -7.41
C ARG A 105 12.60 3.44 -6.19
N LEU A 106 13.81 2.92 -6.39
CA LEU A 106 14.76 2.66 -5.30
C LEU A 106 15.15 3.97 -4.57
N GLU A 107 15.35 5.06 -5.31
CA GLU A 107 15.60 6.39 -4.73
C GLU A 107 14.42 6.87 -3.88
N ARG A 108 13.18 6.73 -4.36
CA ARG A 108 11.96 7.08 -3.59
C ARG A 108 11.81 6.22 -2.33
N MET A 109 12.12 4.93 -2.41
CA MET A 109 12.12 4.03 -1.24
C MET A 109 13.19 4.44 -0.22
N GLU A 110 14.40 4.77 -0.68
CA GLU A 110 15.50 5.21 0.20
C GLU A 110 15.18 6.56 0.86
N ALA A 111 14.59 7.51 0.13
CA ALA A 111 14.12 8.77 0.71
C ALA A 111 13.04 8.54 1.79
N THR A 112 12.13 7.60 1.56
CA THR A 112 11.09 7.23 2.55
C THR A 112 11.71 6.56 3.78
N ARG A 113 12.71 5.70 3.58
CA ARG A 113 13.47 5.06 4.67
C ARG A 113 14.22 6.10 5.52
N GLN A 114 14.85 7.10 4.90
CA GLN A 114 15.54 8.18 5.61
C GLN A 114 14.57 9.03 6.46
N LYS A 115 13.36 9.31 5.94
CA LYS A 115 12.28 9.96 6.70
C LYS A 115 11.90 9.14 7.95
N LEU A 116 11.73 7.82 7.80
CA LEU A 116 11.43 6.92 8.92
C LEU A 116 12.54 6.90 9.97
N GLU A 117 13.81 6.80 9.53
CA GLU A 117 14.97 6.82 10.43
C GLU A 117 15.01 8.11 11.26
N LYS A 118 14.82 9.26 10.59
CA LYS A 118 14.75 10.55 11.27
C LYS A 118 13.61 10.61 12.28
N LEU A 119 12.40 10.20 11.88
CA LEU A 119 11.24 10.15 12.78
C LEU A 119 11.51 9.32 14.03
N CYS A 120 12.12 8.14 13.87
CA CYS A 120 12.43 7.25 14.97
C CYS A 120 13.52 7.82 15.89
N CYS A 121 14.56 8.46 15.34
CA CYS A 121 15.58 9.17 16.11
C CYS A 121 15.00 10.34 16.90
N ASP A 122 14.18 11.18 16.27
CA ASP A 122 13.59 12.38 16.88
C ASP A 122 12.58 12.03 17.99
N THR A 123 12.00 10.82 17.97
CA THR A 123 10.96 10.37 18.90
C THR A 123 11.36 9.12 19.69
N ARG A 124 12.67 8.89 19.88
CA ARG A 124 13.21 7.69 20.55
C ARG A 124 12.62 7.43 21.95
N GLY A 125 12.20 8.48 22.64
CA GLY A 125 11.58 8.41 23.97
C GLY A 125 10.12 7.92 24.00
N GLY A 126 9.51 7.62 22.85
CA GLY A 126 8.10 7.23 22.74
C GLY A 126 7.13 8.39 22.92
N PHE A 127 5.84 8.08 23.05
CA PHE A 127 4.74 9.03 23.07
C PHE A 127 3.86 8.89 24.31
N LYS A 128 3.48 10.02 24.92
CA LYS A 128 2.61 10.04 26.10
C LYS A 128 1.21 9.55 25.74
N VAL A 129 0.53 8.90 26.68
CA VAL A 129 -0.85 8.39 26.49
C VAL A 129 -1.82 9.50 26.06
N SER A 130 -1.69 10.69 26.62
CA SER A 130 -2.53 11.85 26.26
C SER A 130 -2.36 12.31 24.81
N SER A 131 -1.30 11.88 24.12
CA SER A 131 -1.04 12.18 22.71
C SER A 131 -1.44 11.04 21.76
N ILE A 132 -2.02 9.95 22.29
CA ILE A 132 -2.50 8.84 21.46
C ILE A 132 -3.93 9.17 21.02
N ARG A 133 -4.16 9.19 19.71
CA ARG A 133 -5.48 9.51 19.15
C ARG A 133 -6.40 8.30 19.26
N SER A 134 -7.40 8.37 20.13
CA SER A 134 -8.34 7.26 20.39
C SER A 134 -9.56 7.23 19.47
N LYS A 135 -9.88 8.33 18.78
CA LYS A 135 -11.06 8.42 17.90
C LYS A 135 -10.69 8.59 16.44
N PRO A 136 -11.47 8.00 15.51
CA PRO A 136 -11.38 8.33 14.09
C PRO A 136 -11.55 9.84 13.84
N MET A 137 -10.91 10.33 12.78
CA MET A 137 -11.09 11.67 12.26
C MET A 137 -12.49 11.77 11.67
N SER A 138 -13.23 12.80 12.05
CA SER A 138 -14.39 13.21 11.27
C SER A 138 -13.87 13.93 10.04
N ILE A 139 -14.37 13.60 8.85
CA ILE A 139 -13.94 14.19 7.58
C ILE A 139 -15.13 14.98 6.99
N PRO A 140 -15.33 16.25 7.39
CA PRO A 140 -16.31 17.13 6.77
C PRO A 140 -16.04 17.33 5.28
N ARG A 141 -17.10 17.66 4.53
CA ARG A 141 -17.02 17.98 3.10
C ARG A 141 -15.98 19.06 2.82
N ASP A 142 -15.94 20.11 3.63
CA ASP A 142 -15.10 21.29 3.37
C ASP A 142 -13.60 20.98 3.41
N TRP A 143 -13.18 19.84 3.97
CA TRP A 143 -11.77 19.43 3.97
C TRP A 143 -11.33 18.85 2.63
N ILE A 144 -12.25 18.26 1.87
CA ILE A 144 -11.96 17.62 0.58
C ILE A 144 -11.51 18.63 -0.48
N PHE A 145 -11.95 19.88 -0.36
CA PHE A 145 -11.52 20.99 -1.24
C PHE A 145 -10.80 22.11 -0.48
N GLY A 146 -10.69 21.98 0.85
CA GLY A 146 -10.10 22.98 1.75
C GLY A 146 -8.58 22.88 1.77
N ARG A 147 -7.90 23.93 1.31
CA ARG A 147 -6.44 23.99 1.36
C ARG A 147 -5.96 24.55 2.69
N ARG A 148 -5.29 23.72 3.49
CA ARG A 148 -4.51 24.15 4.65
C ARG A 148 -3.05 23.76 4.44
N PRO A 149 -2.08 24.67 4.62
CA PRO A 149 -0.68 24.31 4.49
C PRO A 149 -0.31 23.26 5.55
N PRO A 150 0.42 22.19 5.18
CA PRO A 150 0.82 21.17 6.13
C PRO A 150 1.77 21.76 7.17
N SER A 151 1.53 21.42 8.44
CA SER A 151 2.42 21.81 9.53
C SER A 151 3.81 21.20 9.33
N SER A 152 4.85 21.93 9.77
CA SER A 152 6.26 21.51 9.63
C SER A 152 6.55 20.14 10.27
N ARG A 153 5.76 19.74 11.27
CA ARG A 153 5.80 18.42 11.92
C ARG A 153 5.54 17.25 10.97
N PHE A 154 4.83 17.46 9.86
CA PHE A 154 4.46 16.42 8.90
C PHE A 154 5.45 16.30 7.74
N LYS A 155 6.32 17.31 7.54
CA LYS A 155 7.24 17.40 6.39
C LYS A 155 8.19 16.21 6.25
N PHE A 156 8.50 15.54 7.36
CA PHE A 156 9.43 14.41 7.41
C PHE A 156 8.76 13.07 7.71
N LEU A 157 7.43 12.98 7.65
CA LEU A 157 6.74 11.71 7.85
C LEU A 157 6.70 10.90 6.55
N PRO A 158 7.01 9.58 6.59
CA PRO A 158 6.67 8.70 5.49
C PRO A 158 5.15 8.59 5.42
N ALA A 159 4.58 8.63 4.20
CA ALA A 159 3.15 8.39 4.03
C ALA A 159 2.79 6.97 4.53
N PRO A 160 1.58 6.76 5.07
CA PRO A 160 1.16 5.44 5.53
C PRO A 160 1.25 4.39 4.42
N ALA A 161 1.73 3.20 4.77
CA ALA A 161 1.70 2.07 3.86
C ALA A 161 0.25 1.64 3.58
N PHE A 162 0.04 0.98 2.45
CA PHE A 162 -1.24 0.34 2.07
C PHE A 162 -2.44 1.27 1.81
N MET A 163 -2.29 2.59 1.80
CA MET A 163 -3.41 3.50 1.44
C MET A 163 -3.97 3.19 0.04
N ILE A 164 -3.09 3.01 -0.94
CA ILE A 164 -3.47 2.70 -2.33
C ILE A 164 -4.27 1.38 -2.45
N PRO A 165 -3.75 0.20 -2.01
CA PRO A 165 -4.52 -1.04 -2.09
C PRO A 165 -5.81 -0.99 -1.26
N THR A 166 -5.84 -0.24 -0.15
CA THR A 166 -7.08 -0.04 0.62
C THR A 166 -8.13 0.70 -0.20
N VAL A 167 -7.76 1.79 -0.86
CA VAL A 167 -8.69 2.57 -1.69
C VAL A 167 -9.17 1.73 -2.88
N ILE A 168 -8.29 1.00 -3.55
CA ILE A 168 -8.66 0.12 -4.67
C ILE A 168 -9.70 -0.90 -4.21
N GLU A 169 -9.42 -1.58 -3.10
CA GLU A 169 -10.33 -2.57 -2.54
C GLU A 169 -11.68 -1.98 -2.16
N ASP A 170 -11.69 -0.85 -1.45
CA ASP A 170 -12.93 -0.24 -0.98
C ASP A 170 -13.78 0.30 -2.14
N LEU A 171 -13.15 0.88 -3.16
CA LEU A 171 -13.84 1.30 -4.38
C LEU A 171 -14.43 0.11 -5.15
N LYS A 172 -13.83 -1.08 -5.07
CA LYS A 172 -14.36 -2.30 -5.71
C LYS A 172 -15.43 -3.01 -4.89
N TYR A 173 -15.31 -3.05 -3.56
CA TYR A 173 -16.13 -3.95 -2.74
C TYR A 173 -16.85 -3.30 -1.54
N ARG A 174 -16.44 -2.13 -1.05
CA ARG A 174 -17.00 -1.54 0.19
C ARG A 174 -18.14 -0.55 -0.04
N TRP A 175 -18.02 0.32 -1.04
CA TRP A 175 -18.92 1.48 -1.19
C TRP A 175 -20.26 1.12 -1.84
N SER A 176 -21.01 0.23 -1.17
CA SER A 176 -22.43 0.04 -1.43
C SER A 176 -23.24 1.26 -1.02
N ARG A 177 -24.49 1.34 -1.48
CA ARG A 177 -25.38 2.43 -1.10
C ARG A 177 -25.54 2.53 0.42
N GLU A 178 -25.73 1.41 1.11
CA GLU A 178 -25.89 1.35 2.57
C GLU A 178 -24.65 1.91 3.28
N GLU A 179 -23.46 1.50 2.85
CA GLU A 179 -22.21 1.86 3.51
C GLU A 179 -21.83 3.32 3.25
N VAL A 180 -22.13 3.83 2.04
CA VAL A 180 -22.03 5.25 1.72
C VAL A 180 -23.00 6.07 2.58
N MET A 181 -24.26 5.65 2.71
CA MET A 181 -25.25 6.36 3.53
C MET A 181 -24.85 6.38 5.01
N LYS A 182 -24.29 5.29 5.52
CA LYS A 182 -23.75 5.18 6.89
C LYS A 182 -22.57 6.12 7.11
N CYS A 183 -21.62 6.19 6.17
CA CYS A 183 -20.43 7.05 6.31
C CYS A 183 -20.76 8.54 6.12
N THR A 184 -21.75 8.86 5.29
CA THR A 184 -22.19 10.25 5.03
C THR A 184 -23.26 10.75 6.01
N ALA A 185 -23.74 9.93 6.95
CA ALA A 185 -24.81 10.31 7.90
C ALA A 185 -24.51 11.57 8.72
N ARG A 186 -23.22 11.91 8.91
CA ARG A 186 -22.77 13.12 9.62
C ARG A 186 -22.38 14.29 8.71
N VAL A 187 -22.59 14.14 7.40
CA VAL A 187 -22.29 15.14 6.36
C VAL A 187 -23.55 15.30 5.49
N PRO A 188 -24.53 16.12 5.93
CA PRO A 188 -25.86 16.18 5.32
C PRO A 188 -25.85 16.40 3.81
N GLU A 189 -24.91 17.20 3.30
CA GLU A 189 -24.81 17.54 1.89
C GLU A 189 -24.39 16.35 1.03
N LEU A 190 -23.47 15.52 1.54
CA LEU A 190 -23.07 14.28 0.87
C LEU A 190 -24.15 13.20 1.00
N HIS A 191 -24.85 13.19 2.13
CA HIS A 191 -25.97 12.28 2.37
C HIS A 191 -27.11 12.52 1.37
N GLU A 192 -27.43 13.79 1.08
CA GLU A 192 -28.42 14.16 0.08
C GLU A 192 -28.00 13.70 -1.33
N ILE A 193 -26.74 13.92 -1.72
CA ILE A 193 -26.19 13.44 -3.00
C ILE A 193 -26.29 11.91 -3.11
N ALA A 194 -25.88 11.20 -2.06
CA ALA A 194 -25.94 9.75 -2.02
C ALA A 194 -27.38 9.22 -2.09
N SER A 195 -28.33 9.90 -1.44
CA SER A 195 -29.75 9.52 -1.44
C SER A 195 -30.39 9.62 -2.83
N ARG A 196 -29.96 10.61 -3.63
CA ARG A 196 -30.44 10.86 -5.00
C ARG A 196 -29.89 9.89 -6.04
N GLN A 197 -28.85 9.12 -5.72
CA GLN A 197 -28.37 8.08 -6.61
C GLN A 197 -29.43 6.96 -6.71
N THR A 198 -30.07 6.87 -7.88
CA THR A 198 -31.18 5.94 -8.15
C THR A 198 -30.72 4.55 -8.60
N ARG A 199 -29.42 4.37 -8.83
CA ARG A 199 -28.87 3.08 -9.29
C ARG A 199 -28.69 2.16 -8.09
N ASN A 200 -29.47 1.08 -8.05
CA ASN A 200 -29.28 -0.03 -7.13
C ASN A 200 -28.08 -0.87 -7.63
N ILE A 201 -26.86 -0.37 -7.41
CA ILE A 201 -25.61 -1.07 -7.73
C ILE A 201 -25.00 -1.48 -6.39
N ASP A 202 -24.59 -2.75 -6.29
CA ASP A 202 -23.95 -3.32 -5.08
C ASP A 202 -22.73 -2.50 -4.63
N ASN A 203 -22.01 -1.89 -5.57
CA ASN A 203 -20.98 -0.88 -5.29
C ASN A 203 -20.95 0.21 -6.38
N ILE A 204 -21.09 1.47 -5.98
CA ILE A 204 -21.28 2.60 -6.89
C ILE A 204 -20.03 2.94 -7.75
N PHE A 205 -18.83 2.50 -7.35
CA PHE A 205 -17.57 2.81 -8.07
C PHE A 205 -16.90 1.59 -8.70
N ALA A 206 -17.34 0.37 -8.41
CA ALA A 206 -16.61 -0.85 -8.80
C ALA A 206 -16.34 -0.93 -10.31
N GLY A 207 -17.33 -0.60 -11.14
CA GLY A 207 -17.20 -0.61 -12.60
C GLY A 207 -16.31 0.49 -13.19
N LEU A 208 -15.82 1.43 -12.37
CA LEU A 208 -14.95 2.52 -12.79
C LEU A 208 -13.47 2.26 -12.46
N VAL A 209 -13.18 1.30 -11.57
CA VAL A 209 -11.83 1.12 -11.01
C VAL A 209 -11.08 0.00 -11.71
N GLU A 210 -9.89 0.32 -12.19
CA GLU A 210 -9.05 -0.61 -12.91
C GLU A 210 -7.58 -0.50 -12.47
N VAL A 211 -6.98 -1.64 -12.10
CA VAL A 211 -5.52 -1.75 -11.90
C VAL A 211 -4.94 -2.20 -13.23
N VAL A 212 -4.20 -1.32 -13.88
CA VAL A 212 -3.71 -1.52 -15.25
C VAL A 212 -2.40 -2.28 -15.26
N LEU A 213 -2.00 -2.86 -16.40
CA LEU A 213 -0.74 -3.62 -16.49
C LEU A 213 0.52 -2.78 -16.33
N GLY A 214 0.44 -1.49 -16.68
CA GLY A 214 1.55 -0.55 -16.71
C GLY A 214 1.34 0.63 -15.77
N GLU A 215 1.73 1.82 -16.23
CA GLU A 215 1.47 3.07 -15.51
C GLU A 215 0.08 3.61 -15.84
N ALA A 216 -0.63 4.12 -14.83
CA ALA A 216 -1.95 4.71 -15.00
C ALA A 216 -1.96 5.88 -15.98
N ASP A 217 -0.85 6.62 -16.09
CA ASP A 217 -0.67 7.77 -17.00
C ASP A 217 -0.98 7.42 -18.47
N GLU A 218 -0.50 6.25 -18.94
CA GLU A 218 -0.72 5.82 -20.32
C GLU A 218 -2.20 5.56 -20.62
N TYR A 219 -2.91 4.96 -19.66
CA TYR A 219 -4.33 4.62 -19.78
C TYR A 219 -5.22 5.85 -19.62
N CYS A 220 -4.87 6.75 -18.71
CA CYS A 220 -5.50 8.07 -18.58
C CYS A 220 -5.36 8.87 -19.88
N ALA A 221 -4.17 8.93 -20.47
CA ALA A 221 -3.92 9.63 -21.72
C ALA A 221 -4.71 9.02 -22.89
N ALA A 222 -4.71 7.69 -23.01
CA ALA A 222 -5.48 6.99 -24.05
C ALA A 222 -6.99 7.25 -23.92
N THR A 223 -7.53 7.22 -22.71
CA THR A 223 -8.95 7.50 -22.43
C THR A 223 -9.29 8.95 -22.75
N ALA A 224 -8.46 9.91 -22.33
CA ALA A 224 -8.63 11.32 -22.64
C ALA A 224 -8.62 11.58 -24.16
N LYS A 225 -7.73 10.91 -24.90
CA LYS A 225 -7.66 10.99 -26.36
C LYS A 225 -8.90 10.40 -27.04
N ASN A 226 -9.42 9.29 -26.55
CA ASN A 226 -10.56 8.58 -27.15
C ASN A 226 -11.90 9.29 -26.89
N TYR A 227 -12.09 9.81 -25.67
CA TYR A 227 -13.35 10.43 -25.24
C TYR A 227 -13.31 11.97 -25.27
N GLY A 228 -12.15 12.59 -25.50
CA GLY A 228 -11.98 14.04 -25.43
C GLY A 228 -12.20 14.61 -24.02
N CYS A 229 -11.92 13.81 -22.98
CA CYS A 229 -12.20 14.19 -21.59
C CYS A 229 -10.97 14.84 -20.90
N ALA A 230 -11.18 15.40 -19.71
CA ALA A 230 -10.10 15.94 -18.89
C ALA A 230 -9.50 14.86 -17.99
N VAL A 231 -8.17 14.83 -17.87
CA VAL A 231 -7.45 13.98 -16.91
C VAL A 231 -7.32 14.73 -15.59
N LEU A 232 -7.84 14.17 -14.50
CA LEU A 232 -7.52 14.62 -13.14
C LEU A 232 -6.25 13.92 -12.68
N THR A 233 -5.21 14.68 -12.34
CA THR A 233 -3.92 14.12 -11.91
C THR A 233 -3.14 15.07 -10.99
N GLY A 234 -2.16 14.54 -10.26
CA GLY A 234 -1.12 15.30 -9.56
C GLY A 234 0.20 15.41 -10.33
N ASP A 235 0.37 14.64 -11.42
CA ASP A 235 1.60 14.60 -12.21
C ASP A 235 1.51 15.49 -13.46
N SER A 236 2.51 16.37 -13.61
CA SER A 236 2.60 17.26 -14.77
C SER A 236 3.05 16.55 -16.04
N ASP A 237 3.64 15.36 -15.93
CA ASP A 237 4.11 14.59 -17.08
C ASP A 237 2.98 14.13 -18.00
N LEU A 238 1.75 13.99 -17.47
CA LEU A 238 0.55 13.71 -18.27
C LEU A 238 0.25 14.77 -19.34
N LEU A 239 0.74 16.01 -19.21
CA LEU A 239 0.65 17.03 -20.26
C LEU A 239 1.48 16.68 -21.50
N VAL A 240 2.52 15.86 -21.35
CA VAL A 240 3.44 15.46 -22.42
C VAL A 240 2.86 14.29 -23.23
N HIS A 241 2.02 13.46 -22.62
CA HIS A 241 1.31 12.40 -23.34
C HIS A 241 0.41 12.98 -24.44
N ASP A 242 0.10 12.15 -25.44
CA ASP A 242 -0.86 12.52 -26.48
C ASP A 242 -2.29 12.37 -25.97
N LEU A 243 -2.87 13.48 -25.52
CA LEU A 243 -4.26 13.57 -25.05
C LEU A 243 -5.27 13.83 -26.20
N GLY A 244 -4.82 13.83 -27.45
CA GLY A 244 -5.66 14.20 -28.60
C GLY A 244 -5.95 15.70 -28.70
N ALA A 245 -6.88 16.06 -29.58
CA ALA A 245 -7.20 17.45 -29.87
C ALA A 245 -8.07 18.12 -28.79
N GLU A 246 -8.92 17.35 -28.12
CA GLU A 246 -9.88 17.85 -27.11
C GLU A 246 -9.44 17.56 -25.67
N GLY A 247 -8.59 16.55 -25.46
CA GLY A 247 -8.13 16.14 -24.14
C GLY A 247 -7.33 17.23 -23.42
N SER A 248 -7.43 17.21 -22.09
CA SER A 248 -6.85 18.24 -21.24
C SER A 248 -6.46 17.68 -19.87
N VAL A 249 -5.75 18.46 -19.07
CA VAL A 249 -5.34 18.12 -17.71
C VAL A 249 -5.92 19.13 -16.74
N ILE A 250 -6.42 18.64 -15.61
CA ILE A 250 -6.79 19.43 -14.45
C ILE A 250 -6.00 18.87 -13.28
N PHE A 251 -5.21 19.72 -12.62
CA PHE A 251 -4.50 19.29 -11.44
C PHE A 251 -5.43 19.21 -10.24
N PHE A 252 -5.32 18.16 -9.42
CA PHE A 252 -6.06 18.04 -8.16
C PHE A 252 -5.88 19.29 -7.30
N ASN A 253 -4.67 19.85 -7.28
CA ASN A 253 -4.35 21.08 -6.57
C ASN A 253 -4.93 22.39 -7.18
N SER A 254 -5.75 22.30 -8.22
CA SER A 254 -6.47 23.45 -8.78
C SER A 254 -7.97 23.38 -8.55
N ILE A 255 -8.48 22.26 -8.06
CA ILE A 255 -9.89 22.05 -7.80
C ILE A 255 -10.27 22.83 -6.55
N GLU A 256 -11.37 23.57 -6.65
CA GLU A 256 -11.94 24.38 -5.59
C GLU A 256 -13.46 24.26 -5.63
N MET A 257 -14.08 24.22 -4.45
CA MET A 257 -15.54 24.29 -4.35
C MET A 257 -15.98 25.75 -4.49
N GLY A 258 -16.92 26.03 -5.38
CA GLY A 258 -17.57 27.33 -5.48
C GLY A 258 -18.69 27.46 -4.44
N ASP A 259 -19.05 28.71 -4.10
CA ASP A 259 -20.13 28.99 -3.15
C ASP A 259 -21.45 28.32 -3.60
N ILE A 260 -22.27 27.95 -2.63
CA ILE A 260 -23.65 27.50 -2.84
C ILE A 260 -24.37 28.64 -3.57
N LEU A 261 -24.61 28.48 -4.87
CA LEU A 261 -25.43 29.42 -5.61
C LEU A 261 -26.87 29.22 -5.16
N HIS A 262 -27.32 30.02 -4.19
CA HIS A 262 -28.73 30.40 -4.13
C HIS A 262 -29.01 31.19 -5.41
N ILE A 263 -29.45 30.50 -6.45
CA ILE A 263 -29.97 31.21 -7.62
C ILE A 263 -31.24 31.89 -7.14
N ARG A 264 -31.16 33.18 -6.79
CA ARG A 264 -32.34 34.04 -6.80
C ARG A 264 -32.73 34.19 -8.27
N GLU A 265 -33.54 33.26 -8.78
CA GLU A 265 -34.07 33.37 -10.12
C GLU A 265 -34.98 34.60 -10.18
N SER A 266 -34.48 35.65 -10.80
CA SER A 266 -35.29 36.75 -11.31
C SER A 266 -35.80 36.34 -12.69
N SER A 267 -36.74 35.41 -12.76
CA SER A 267 -37.71 35.32 -13.85
C SER A 267 -38.72 34.22 -13.52
N ALA A 268 -39.93 34.67 -13.20
CA ALA A 268 -41.08 33.82 -13.01
C ALA A 268 -41.45 33.11 -14.33
N THR A 269 -41.35 31.79 -14.33
CA THR A 269 -42.37 30.91 -14.91
C THR A 269 -42.38 29.62 -14.09
N GLU A 270 -43.46 29.48 -13.34
CA GLU A 270 -43.80 28.31 -12.52
C GLU A 270 -43.89 27.08 -13.43
N GLU A 271 -43.13 26.03 -13.10
CA GLU A 271 -43.65 24.69 -12.83
C GLU A 271 -42.50 23.68 -12.64
N THR A 272 -42.40 23.15 -11.41
CA THR A 272 -41.63 21.97 -10.98
C THR A 272 -40.10 22.05 -10.89
N GLU A 273 -39.53 22.98 -10.10
CA GLU A 273 -38.20 22.75 -9.52
C GLU A 273 -38.21 23.07 -8.01
N ASP A 274 -37.61 22.16 -7.23
CA ASP A 274 -37.52 22.17 -5.76
C ASP A 274 -36.66 23.38 -5.28
N PRO A 275 -37.23 24.35 -4.55
CA PRO A 275 -36.55 25.59 -4.16
C PRO A 275 -35.40 25.41 -3.15
N ASP A 276 -35.21 24.20 -2.59
CA ASP A 276 -34.16 23.88 -1.60
C ASP A 276 -32.96 23.08 -2.16
N ALA A 277 -32.89 22.83 -3.48
CA ALA A 277 -31.79 22.04 -4.05
C ALA A 277 -30.45 22.79 -3.98
N MET A 278 -29.62 22.49 -2.98
CA MET A 278 -28.21 22.88 -2.91
C MET A 278 -27.50 22.52 -4.23
N LYS A 279 -27.19 23.51 -5.06
CA LYS A 279 -26.34 23.32 -6.25
C LYS A 279 -24.88 23.40 -5.83
N LEU A 280 -24.30 22.25 -5.54
CA LEU A 280 -22.85 22.08 -5.45
C LEU A 280 -22.20 22.60 -6.74
N SER A 281 -21.16 23.43 -6.61
CA SER A 281 -20.40 23.92 -7.75
C SER A 281 -18.92 23.65 -7.54
N ILE A 282 -18.24 23.15 -8.57
CA ILE A 282 -16.81 22.83 -8.50
C ILE A 282 -16.14 23.56 -9.66
N ARG A 283 -15.11 24.36 -9.35
CA ARG A 283 -14.28 25.06 -10.32
C ARG A 283 -12.87 24.48 -10.31
N ALA A 284 -12.17 24.55 -11.44
CA ALA A 284 -10.80 24.07 -11.55
C ALA A 284 -10.01 24.84 -12.62
N MET A 285 -8.70 24.60 -12.67
CA MET A 285 -7.83 25.15 -13.72
C MET A 285 -7.48 24.07 -14.74
N GLN A 286 -7.96 24.25 -15.97
CA GLN A 286 -7.70 23.37 -17.09
C GLN A 286 -6.47 23.82 -17.87
N LEU A 287 -5.57 22.88 -18.16
CA LEU A 287 -4.49 23.02 -19.13
C LEU A 287 -4.76 22.11 -20.31
N HIS A 288 -4.78 22.69 -21.50
CA HIS A 288 -5.10 21.96 -22.71
C HIS A 288 -3.88 22.02 -23.65
N PRO A 289 -3.09 20.93 -23.75
CA PRO A 289 -1.79 20.94 -24.45
C PRO A 289 -1.84 21.43 -25.89
N ALA A 290 -2.83 21.00 -26.69
CA ALA A 290 -2.93 21.36 -28.11
C ALA A 290 -3.15 22.88 -28.32
N THR A 291 -4.11 23.45 -27.61
CA THR A 291 -4.37 24.89 -27.52
C THR A 291 -3.15 25.67 -27.00
N ILE A 292 -2.44 25.18 -25.99
CA ILE A 292 -1.22 25.84 -25.49
C ILE A 292 -0.14 25.85 -26.57
N ALA A 293 0.12 24.72 -27.22
CA ALA A 293 1.09 24.63 -28.31
C ALA A 293 0.76 25.61 -29.45
N LYS A 294 -0.52 25.66 -29.85
CA LYS A 294 -1.02 26.61 -30.86
C LYS A 294 -0.84 28.08 -30.44
N LYS A 295 -1.17 28.44 -29.19
CA LYS A 295 -1.01 29.81 -28.67
C LYS A 295 0.46 30.23 -28.61
N LEU A 296 1.36 29.32 -28.24
CA LEU A 296 2.80 29.57 -28.19
C LEU A 296 3.46 29.53 -29.59
N GLY A 297 2.77 28.97 -30.58
CA GLY A 297 3.23 28.80 -31.95
C GLY A 297 4.35 27.76 -32.07
N VAL A 298 4.44 26.81 -31.13
CA VAL A 298 5.43 25.72 -31.15
C VAL A 298 4.92 24.52 -31.94
N VAL A 299 5.82 23.68 -32.45
CA VAL A 299 5.47 22.54 -33.31
C VAL A 299 4.58 21.53 -32.57
N SER A 300 4.95 21.21 -31.34
CA SER A 300 4.18 20.35 -30.45
C SER A 300 4.48 20.69 -29.00
N PHE A 301 3.61 20.27 -28.10
CA PHE A 301 3.85 20.41 -26.67
C PHE A 301 5.04 19.56 -26.22
N GLN A 302 5.19 18.36 -26.76
CA GLN A 302 6.30 17.45 -26.45
C GLN A 302 7.66 18.04 -26.83
N ARG A 303 7.72 18.79 -27.93
CA ARG A 303 8.92 19.51 -28.34
C ARG A 303 9.35 20.54 -27.30
N LEU A 304 8.39 21.31 -26.78
CA LEU A 304 8.62 22.30 -25.72
C LEU A 304 9.06 21.62 -24.41
N ALA A 305 8.37 20.55 -24.03
CA ALA A 305 8.68 19.76 -22.83
C ALA A 305 10.10 19.17 -22.89
N TYR A 306 10.51 18.66 -24.04
CA TYR A 306 11.88 18.14 -24.25
C TYR A 306 12.95 19.23 -24.09
N GLU A 307 12.74 20.42 -24.68
CA GLU A 307 13.69 21.54 -24.52
C GLU A 307 13.80 21.98 -23.06
N LEU A 308 12.68 21.99 -22.33
CA LEU A 308 12.68 22.29 -20.90
C LEU A 308 13.41 21.20 -20.08
N LYS A 309 13.17 19.91 -20.36
CA LYS A 309 13.87 18.80 -19.68
C LYS A 309 15.38 18.86 -19.91
N LYS A 310 15.80 19.26 -21.12
CA LYS A 310 17.22 19.41 -21.48
C LYS A 310 17.89 20.60 -20.78
N ASP A 311 17.17 21.70 -20.60
CA ASP A 311 17.73 22.97 -20.10
C ASP A 311 16.74 23.71 -19.17
N PRO A 312 16.51 23.21 -17.94
CA PRO A 312 15.42 23.69 -17.07
C PRO A 312 15.57 25.14 -16.60
N TYR A 313 16.80 25.66 -16.57
CA TYR A 313 17.10 26.99 -16.04
C TYR A 313 17.11 28.08 -17.11
N THR A 314 16.93 27.71 -18.39
CA THR A 314 16.87 28.66 -19.49
C THR A 314 15.53 29.39 -19.53
N SER A 315 15.54 30.64 -20.02
CA SER A 315 14.34 31.47 -20.08
C SER A 315 13.26 30.85 -20.97
N PHE A 316 12.00 30.97 -20.55
CA PHE A 316 10.86 30.37 -21.26
C PHE A 316 10.74 30.84 -22.71
N ALA A 317 11.04 32.11 -22.99
CA ALA A 317 11.05 32.66 -24.36
C ALA A 317 12.09 31.96 -25.26
N THR A 318 13.25 31.62 -24.71
CA THR A 318 14.31 30.89 -25.44
C THR A 318 13.88 29.45 -25.71
N LEU A 319 13.27 28.78 -24.73
CA LEU A 319 12.73 27.43 -24.88
C LEU A 319 11.65 27.39 -25.97
N ILE A 320 10.73 28.35 -25.97
CA ILE A 320 9.72 28.51 -27.03
C ILE A 320 10.40 28.70 -28.39
N HIS A 321 11.39 29.59 -28.49
CA HIS A 321 12.11 29.81 -29.76
C HIS A 321 12.77 28.52 -30.28
N ARG A 322 13.40 27.72 -29.40
CA ARG A 322 13.98 26.42 -29.78
C ARG A 322 12.91 25.41 -30.22
N ALA A 323 11.74 25.45 -29.58
CA ALA A 323 10.62 24.56 -29.88
C ALA A 323 9.80 24.95 -31.12
N LYS A 324 10.02 26.15 -31.68
CA LYS A 324 9.43 26.61 -32.95
C LYS A 324 10.12 26.05 -34.20
N SER A 325 11.34 25.55 -34.06
CA SER A 325 12.11 25.05 -35.20
C SER A 325 11.41 23.87 -35.89
N THR A 326 11.08 24.03 -37.16
CA THR A 326 10.40 23.02 -37.99
C THR A 326 11.36 22.17 -38.83
N THR A 327 12.67 22.29 -38.61
CA THR A 327 13.70 21.59 -39.40
C THR A 327 13.65 20.07 -39.27
N GLY A 328 12.93 19.52 -38.29
CA GLY A 328 12.81 18.08 -38.05
C GLY A 328 14.09 17.42 -37.53
N VAL A 329 15.17 18.19 -37.35
CA VAL A 329 16.48 17.66 -36.95
C VAL A 329 16.45 17.11 -35.54
N VAL A 330 15.73 17.78 -34.64
CA VAL A 330 15.68 17.35 -33.23
C VAL A 330 14.74 16.18 -33.06
N GLU A 331 13.62 16.14 -33.77
CA GLU A 331 12.65 15.05 -33.78
C GLU A 331 13.27 13.73 -34.29
N LYS A 332 14.26 13.84 -35.18
CA LYS A 332 15.06 12.71 -35.69
C LYS A 332 16.26 12.36 -34.79
N SER A 333 16.55 13.16 -33.77
CA SER A 333 17.69 12.89 -32.87
C SER A 333 17.37 11.72 -31.93
N ALA A 334 18.39 10.90 -31.65
CA ALA A 334 18.26 9.76 -30.75
C ALA A 334 17.83 10.17 -29.33
N SER A 335 18.26 11.34 -28.85
CA SER A 335 17.90 11.86 -27.53
C SER A 335 16.42 12.24 -27.44
N TYR A 336 15.85 12.85 -28.49
CA TYR A 336 14.42 13.15 -28.53
C TYR A 336 13.58 11.88 -28.65
N GLN A 337 13.99 10.93 -29.49
CA GLN A 337 13.30 9.64 -29.62
C GLN A 337 13.31 8.86 -28.31
N SER A 338 14.44 8.86 -27.59
CA SER A 338 14.54 8.25 -26.27
C SER A 338 13.61 8.93 -25.25
N PHE A 339 13.54 10.27 -25.26
CA PHE A 339 12.57 11.02 -24.45
C PHE A 339 11.13 10.65 -24.80
N MET A 340 10.78 10.64 -26.09
CA MET A 340 9.42 10.34 -26.54
C MET A 340 9.00 8.90 -26.24
N LYS A 341 9.93 7.96 -26.14
CA LYS A 341 9.64 6.57 -25.79
C LYS A 341 9.00 6.44 -24.41
N GLU A 342 9.26 7.37 -23.49
CA GLU A 342 8.63 7.44 -22.17
C GLU A 342 7.14 7.82 -22.23
N TYR A 343 6.73 8.52 -23.29
CA TYR A 343 5.37 9.06 -23.48
C TYR A 343 4.63 8.46 -24.69
N SER A 344 5.25 7.48 -25.36
CA SER A 344 4.65 6.79 -26.50
C SER A 344 3.82 5.63 -25.98
N ASN A 345 2.51 5.65 -26.25
CA ASN A 345 1.59 4.57 -25.88
C ASN A 345 2.09 3.25 -26.49
N ASN A 346 2.69 2.39 -25.68
CA ASN A 346 3.10 1.04 -26.09
C ASN A 346 1.94 0.04 -26.05
N ILE A 347 0.72 0.53 -25.79
CA ILE A 347 -0.52 -0.25 -25.82
C ILE A 347 -0.86 -0.56 -27.29
N SER A 348 -0.14 -1.52 -27.88
CA SER A 348 -0.56 -2.19 -29.11
C SER A 348 -1.93 -2.83 -28.83
N GLY A 349 -2.97 -2.31 -29.47
CA GLY A 349 -4.38 -2.50 -29.11
C GLY A 349 -4.95 -3.92 -29.23
N ASN A 350 -4.16 -4.92 -29.62
CA ASN A 350 -4.60 -6.33 -29.73
C ASN A 350 -4.00 -7.24 -28.64
N ASP A 351 -2.70 -7.14 -28.35
CA ASP A 351 -2.07 -7.98 -27.31
C ASP A 351 -2.48 -7.55 -25.90
N SER A 352 -2.62 -6.24 -25.67
CA SER A 352 -3.06 -5.68 -24.39
C SER A 352 -4.45 -6.15 -24.00
N LYS A 353 -5.41 -6.21 -24.93
CA LYS A 353 -6.79 -6.66 -24.65
C LYS A 353 -6.89 -8.15 -24.35
N GLN A 354 -6.14 -9.01 -25.04
CA GLN A 354 -6.13 -10.45 -24.72
C GLN A 354 -5.46 -10.74 -23.37
N ILE A 355 -4.39 -10.01 -23.03
CA ILE A 355 -3.71 -10.13 -21.74
C ILE A 355 -4.55 -9.50 -20.61
N HIS A 356 -5.25 -8.38 -20.86
CA HIS A 356 -6.22 -7.80 -19.91
C HIS A 356 -7.41 -8.73 -19.64
N VAL A 357 -7.79 -9.57 -20.60
CA VAL A 357 -8.85 -10.58 -20.43
C VAL A 357 -8.34 -11.80 -19.66
N HIS A 358 -7.04 -12.11 -19.72
CA HIS A 358 -6.38 -13.14 -18.88
C HIS A 358 -6.01 -12.63 -17.49
N MET A 359 -5.80 -11.32 -17.33
CA MET A 359 -5.64 -10.69 -16.03
C MET A 359 -7.00 -10.49 -15.41
N HIS A 360 -7.21 -11.12 -14.27
CA HIS A 360 -8.46 -10.97 -13.55
C HIS A 360 -8.64 -9.50 -13.18
N THR A 361 -9.73 -8.90 -13.68
CA THR A 361 -10.20 -7.55 -13.34
C THR A 361 -10.38 -7.34 -11.85
N ASP A 362 -10.29 -8.41 -11.06
CA ASP A 362 -10.59 -8.47 -9.64
C ASP A 362 -9.35 -8.26 -8.76
N LEU A 363 -8.14 -8.21 -9.35
CA LEU A 363 -6.93 -7.89 -8.60
C LEU A 363 -7.07 -6.52 -7.92
N THR A 364 -6.79 -6.49 -6.62
CA THR A 364 -6.86 -5.32 -5.75
C THR A 364 -5.49 -4.84 -5.29
N ASP A 365 -4.49 -5.71 -5.32
CA ASP A 365 -3.14 -5.37 -4.90
C ASP A 365 -2.24 -4.97 -6.08
N PRO A 366 -1.75 -3.72 -6.13
CA PRO A 366 -0.85 -3.25 -7.19
C PRO A 366 0.48 -4.02 -7.27
N LYS A 367 1.01 -4.54 -6.16
CA LYS A 367 2.27 -5.29 -6.15
C LYS A 367 2.10 -6.68 -6.72
N LEU A 368 0.93 -7.29 -6.48
CA LEU A 368 0.56 -8.54 -7.09
C LEU A 368 0.36 -8.36 -8.59
N SER A 369 -0.40 -7.34 -9.02
CA SER A 369 -0.54 -6.96 -10.43
C SER A 369 0.83 -6.76 -11.11
N GLU A 370 1.73 -6.02 -10.47
CA GLU A 370 3.09 -5.82 -10.96
C GLU A 370 3.90 -7.12 -11.08
N LEU A 371 3.70 -8.06 -10.16
CA LEU A 371 4.35 -9.37 -10.21
C LEU A 371 3.79 -10.20 -11.36
N PHE A 372 2.47 -10.26 -11.54
CA PHE A 372 1.82 -10.93 -12.67
C PHE A 372 2.33 -10.42 -14.01
N THR A 373 2.44 -9.10 -14.18
CA THR A 373 2.92 -8.51 -15.43
C THR A 373 4.34 -8.95 -15.76
N GLN A 374 5.21 -9.19 -14.77
CA GLN A 374 6.57 -9.73 -15.02
C GLN A 374 6.57 -11.20 -15.49
N TYR A 375 5.49 -11.93 -15.28
CA TYR A 375 5.32 -13.27 -15.85
C TYR A 375 4.74 -13.23 -17.26
N GLU A 376 3.76 -12.34 -17.50
CA GLU A 376 3.08 -12.23 -18.80
C GLU A 376 3.89 -11.46 -19.85
N LEU A 377 4.59 -10.39 -19.46
CA LEU A 377 5.19 -9.45 -20.39
C LEU A 377 6.72 -9.47 -20.30
N PRO A 378 7.41 -9.95 -21.36
CA PRO A 378 8.87 -9.94 -21.42
C PRO A 378 9.51 -8.55 -21.25
N ALA A 379 8.80 -7.48 -21.59
CA ALA A 379 9.29 -6.10 -21.46
C ALA A 379 9.59 -5.68 -20.01
N PHE A 380 8.99 -6.37 -19.03
CA PHE A 380 9.17 -6.10 -17.60
C PHE A 380 10.19 -7.06 -16.95
N ASN A 381 10.75 -8.01 -17.72
CA ASN A 381 11.77 -8.92 -17.23
C ASN A 381 13.12 -8.20 -17.12
N GLY A 382 13.66 -8.14 -15.90
CA GLY A 382 15.02 -7.66 -15.71
C GLY A 382 16.08 -8.58 -16.33
N PRO A 383 17.34 -8.12 -16.41
CA PRO A 383 18.44 -8.93 -16.93
C PRO A 383 18.79 -10.14 -16.05
N GLU A 384 18.32 -10.17 -14.78
CA GLU A 384 18.46 -11.31 -13.89
C GLU A 384 17.26 -12.26 -14.04
N THR A 385 17.44 -13.56 -13.81
CA THR A 385 16.44 -14.61 -14.06
C THR A 385 15.27 -14.67 -13.06
N GLY A 386 15.10 -13.65 -12.22
CA GLY A 386 14.07 -13.59 -11.16
C GLY A 386 13.04 -12.48 -11.39
N ALA A 387 11.88 -12.61 -10.73
CA ALA A 387 10.91 -11.51 -10.65
C ALA A 387 11.19 -10.62 -9.44
N TYR A 388 10.72 -9.37 -9.47
CA TYR A 388 11.02 -8.36 -8.45
C TYR A 388 9.74 -7.89 -7.76
N VAL A 389 9.81 -7.77 -6.44
CA VAL A 389 8.73 -7.19 -5.61
C VAL A 389 9.32 -6.08 -4.75
N TYR A 390 8.64 -4.94 -4.67
CA TYR A 390 9.11 -3.77 -3.90
C TYR A 390 8.16 -3.52 -2.74
N LEU A 391 8.57 -3.95 -1.54
CA LEU A 391 7.73 -3.86 -0.34
C LEU A 391 7.71 -2.42 0.20
N PRO A 392 6.53 -1.87 0.54
CA PRO A 392 6.43 -0.50 1.02
C PRO A 392 7.14 -0.33 2.38
N ILE A 393 7.63 0.87 2.68
CA ILE A 393 8.26 1.15 3.97
C ILE A 393 7.16 1.25 5.03
N LEU A 394 7.18 0.35 6.01
CA LEU A 394 6.27 0.39 7.15
C LEU A 394 6.78 1.38 8.20
N VAL A 395 5.87 1.94 9.00
CA VAL A 395 6.26 2.76 10.15
C VAL A 395 6.74 1.84 11.27
N GLU A 396 8.04 1.60 11.32
CA GLU A 396 8.67 0.61 12.21
C GLU A 396 9.93 1.18 12.91
N CYS A 397 10.38 0.53 13.98
CA CYS A 397 11.65 0.88 14.62
C CYS A 397 12.85 0.59 13.69
N HIS A 398 13.52 1.64 13.21
CA HIS A 398 14.63 1.53 12.26
C HIS A 398 15.83 0.74 12.80
N GLY A 399 16.06 0.77 14.13
CA GLY A 399 17.16 0.07 14.79
C GLY A 399 16.97 -1.44 14.92
N ARG A 400 15.75 -1.94 14.68
CA ARG A 400 15.42 -3.38 14.71
C ARG A 400 15.51 -3.99 13.32
N ARG A 401 15.52 -5.33 13.28
CA ARG A 401 15.32 -6.11 12.05
C ARG A 401 14.02 -5.68 11.36
N ALA A 402 13.98 -5.70 10.04
CA ALA A 402 12.81 -5.24 9.29
C ALA A 402 11.55 -6.05 9.59
N ALA A 403 10.44 -5.35 9.77
CA ALA A 403 9.12 -5.93 10.02
C ALA A 403 8.71 -6.89 8.90
N TRP A 404 9.12 -6.61 7.66
CA TRP A 404 8.90 -7.47 6.50
C TRP A 404 9.58 -8.84 6.56
N LEU A 405 10.47 -9.10 7.52
CA LEU A 405 10.90 -10.48 7.78
C LEU A 405 9.75 -11.35 8.29
N GLN A 406 8.76 -10.75 8.94
CA GLN A 406 7.53 -11.45 9.28
C GLN A 406 6.67 -11.66 8.03
N GLY A 407 5.99 -12.80 7.98
CA GLY A 407 5.19 -13.22 6.83
C GLY A 407 6.00 -13.62 5.59
N SER A 408 7.35 -13.65 5.62
CA SER A 408 8.17 -14.01 4.44
C SER A 408 7.82 -15.38 3.86
N GLU A 409 7.54 -16.36 4.73
CA GLU A 409 7.16 -17.71 4.31
C GLU A 409 5.77 -17.75 3.65
N LEU A 410 4.85 -16.90 4.09
CA LEU A 410 3.51 -16.77 3.50
C LEU A 410 3.60 -16.10 2.12
N ARG A 411 4.42 -15.06 1.97
CA ARG A 411 4.69 -14.46 0.66
C ARG A 411 5.42 -15.43 -0.27
N LEU A 412 6.36 -16.23 0.25
CA LEU A 412 7.04 -17.24 -0.55
C LEU A 412 6.10 -18.35 -1.02
N LEU A 413 5.14 -18.77 -0.19
CA LEU A 413 4.04 -19.64 -0.59
C LEU A 413 3.22 -19.01 -1.72
N ALA A 414 2.80 -17.74 -1.54
CA ALA A 414 2.05 -16.98 -2.54
C ALA A 414 2.82 -16.91 -3.88
N TYR A 415 4.07 -16.45 -3.88
CA TYR A 415 4.88 -16.37 -5.10
C TYR A 415 5.11 -17.73 -5.76
N SER A 416 5.26 -18.80 -4.96
CA SER A 416 5.45 -20.15 -5.51
C SER A 416 4.17 -20.68 -6.14
N LEU A 417 3.00 -20.38 -5.58
CA LEU A 417 1.71 -20.69 -6.20
C LEU A 417 1.57 -19.98 -7.55
N LEU A 418 1.83 -18.67 -7.59
CA LEU A 418 1.82 -17.92 -8.85
C LEU A 418 2.77 -18.54 -9.89
N ASN A 419 3.98 -18.92 -9.49
CA ASN A 419 4.94 -19.56 -10.37
C ASN A 419 4.47 -20.91 -10.92
N LEU A 420 3.70 -21.67 -10.14
CA LEU A 420 3.18 -22.98 -10.51
C LEU A 420 2.06 -22.90 -11.56
N ARG A 421 1.34 -21.77 -11.67
CA ARG A 421 0.31 -21.54 -12.70
C ARG A 421 0.82 -21.72 -14.11
N TYR A 422 2.08 -21.37 -14.35
CA TYR A 422 2.71 -21.48 -15.66
C TYR A 422 3.24 -22.88 -15.91
N ALA A 423 3.15 -23.40 -17.13
CA ALA A 423 3.72 -24.69 -17.47
C ALA A 423 5.26 -24.63 -17.43
N ALA A 424 5.92 -25.74 -17.07
CA ALA A 424 7.37 -25.77 -16.86
C ALA A 424 8.17 -25.60 -18.17
N ASP A 425 7.55 -25.93 -19.29
CA ASP A 425 8.07 -25.92 -20.66
C ASP A 425 7.90 -24.58 -21.37
N GLU A 426 7.02 -23.70 -20.90
CA GLU A 426 6.76 -22.39 -21.50
C GLU A 426 7.86 -21.34 -21.23
N GLY A 427 8.87 -21.66 -20.42
CA GLY A 427 9.97 -20.74 -20.08
C GLY A 427 9.56 -19.51 -19.27
N ARG A 428 8.29 -19.41 -18.86
CA ARG A 428 7.74 -18.29 -18.06
C ARG A 428 8.04 -18.42 -16.57
N ARG A 429 8.20 -19.65 -16.07
CA ARG A 429 8.55 -19.91 -14.66
C ARG A 429 9.85 -19.21 -14.30
N LYS A 430 9.85 -18.58 -13.13
CA LYS A 430 11.04 -17.97 -12.52
C LYS A 430 11.66 -18.94 -11.54
N GLY A 431 12.97 -18.83 -11.34
CA GLY A 431 13.69 -19.58 -10.31
C GLY A 431 13.64 -18.92 -8.93
N SER A 432 13.42 -17.61 -8.89
CA SER A 432 13.40 -16.83 -7.65
C SER A 432 12.57 -15.55 -7.78
N VAL A 433 12.13 -15.04 -6.63
CA VAL A 433 11.60 -13.68 -6.48
C VAL A 433 12.55 -12.89 -5.60
N VAL A 434 12.82 -11.63 -5.96
CA VAL A 434 13.70 -10.72 -5.24
C VAL A 434 12.86 -9.62 -4.60
N GLU A 435 12.76 -9.65 -3.27
CA GLU A 435 12.07 -8.62 -2.48
C GLU A 435 13.03 -7.46 -2.17
N TYR A 436 12.70 -6.26 -2.61
CA TYR A 436 13.35 -5.03 -2.15
C TYR A 436 12.64 -4.53 -0.90
N MET A 437 13.38 -4.48 0.20
CA MET A 437 12.89 -4.05 1.50
C MET A 437 14.01 -3.38 2.30
N ARG A 438 13.66 -2.77 3.43
CA ARG A 438 14.66 -2.26 4.38
C ARG A 438 15.51 -3.41 4.91
N LYS A 439 16.83 -3.23 4.95
CA LYS A 439 17.78 -4.12 5.61
C LYS A 439 18.85 -3.29 6.32
N GLY A 440 18.68 -3.10 7.62
CA GLY A 440 19.48 -2.13 8.37
C GLY A 440 19.19 -0.71 7.90
N GLN A 441 20.24 0.02 7.54
CA GLN A 441 20.20 1.42 7.11
C GLN A 441 20.07 1.63 5.59
N ARG A 442 19.69 0.62 4.82
CA ARG A 442 19.54 0.72 3.36
C ARG A 442 18.35 -0.08 2.84
N ILE A 443 17.87 0.27 1.66
CA ILE A 443 17.05 -0.64 0.84
C ILE A 443 17.96 -1.71 0.21
N ALA A 444 17.59 -2.98 0.34
CA ALA A 444 18.39 -4.08 -0.19
C ALA A 444 17.50 -5.19 -0.76
N PRO A 445 18.00 -5.92 -1.78
CA PRO A 445 17.34 -7.11 -2.28
C PRO A 445 17.48 -8.30 -1.32
N VAL A 446 16.39 -9.06 -1.19
CA VAL A 446 16.31 -10.36 -0.51
C VAL A 446 15.77 -11.36 -1.51
N THR A 447 16.63 -12.28 -1.94
CA THR A 447 16.26 -13.33 -2.90
C THR A 447 15.58 -14.49 -2.20
N LEU A 448 14.39 -14.84 -2.66
CA LEU A 448 13.60 -15.99 -2.24
C LEU A 448 13.58 -17.01 -3.38
N THR A 449 14.09 -18.20 -3.12
CA THR A 449 14.05 -19.31 -4.09
C THR A 449 12.66 -19.93 -4.11
N LEU A 450 12.04 -19.98 -5.29
CA LEU A 450 10.68 -20.48 -5.45
C LEU A 450 10.61 -22.00 -5.22
N MET A 451 9.50 -22.44 -4.64
CA MET A 451 9.31 -23.82 -4.20
C MET A 451 8.85 -24.73 -5.33
N THR A 452 9.12 -26.02 -5.17
CA THR A 452 8.50 -27.06 -6.00
C THR A 452 7.06 -27.31 -5.53
N GLN A 453 6.23 -27.89 -6.41
CA GLN A 453 4.85 -28.26 -6.09
C GLN A 453 4.74 -29.04 -4.76
N ARG A 454 5.53 -30.11 -4.59
CA ARG A 454 5.52 -30.93 -3.36
C ARG A 454 5.82 -30.14 -2.08
N GLU A 455 6.68 -29.13 -2.19
CA GLU A 455 7.02 -28.29 -1.06
C GLU A 455 5.90 -27.27 -0.76
N VAL A 456 5.23 -26.75 -1.80
CA VAL A 456 4.04 -25.90 -1.65
C VAL A 456 2.91 -26.69 -0.97
N GLU A 457 2.58 -27.88 -1.47
CA GLU A 457 1.61 -28.82 -0.86
C GLU A 457 1.88 -29.02 0.63
N ARG A 458 3.11 -29.43 0.97
CA ARG A 458 3.51 -29.69 2.35
C ARG A 458 3.39 -28.46 3.24
N ARG A 459 3.75 -27.27 2.73
CA ARG A 459 3.72 -26.03 3.51
C ARG A 459 2.32 -25.43 3.64
N LEU A 460 1.48 -25.56 2.62
CA LEU A 460 0.06 -25.22 2.72
C LEU A 460 -0.64 -26.12 3.75
N GLY A 461 -0.39 -27.42 3.73
CA GLY A 461 -0.93 -28.33 4.74
C GLY A 461 -0.45 -28.00 6.16
N ALA A 462 0.83 -27.67 6.32
CA ALA A 462 1.37 -27.22 7.62
C ALA A 462 0.76 -25.88 8.08
N PHE A 463 0.54 -24.94 7.16
CA PHE A 463 -0.12 -23.67 7.45
C PHE A 463 -1.57 -23.89 7.89
N LEU A 464 -2.33 -24.72 7.16
CA LEU A 464 -3.70 -25.10 7.50
C LEU A 464 -3.77 -25.72 8.91
N GLY A 465 -2.90 -26.68 9.21
CA GLY A 465 -2.80 -27.28 10.54
C GLY A 465 -2.44 -26.28 11.64
N GLN A 466 -1.55 -25.32 11.35
CA GLN A 466 -1.18 -24.26 12.29
C GLN A 466 -2.36 -23.35 12.62
N VAL A 467 -3.11 -22.89 11.61
CA VAL A 467 -4.27 -22.02 11.83
C VAL A 467 -5.38 -22.78 12.54
N ASN A 468 -5.69 -24.03 12.14
CA ASN A 468 -6.72 -24.83 12.80
C ASN A 468 -6.37 -25.12 14.26
N GLY A 469 -5.10 -25.43 14.56
CA GLY A 469 -4.62 -25.58 15.93
C GLY A 469 -4.74 -24.29 16.75
N PHE A 470 -4.42 -23.15 16.14
CA PHE A 470 -4.62 -21.84 16.76
C PHE A 470 -6.10 -21.56 17.05
N MET A 471 -6.97 -21.76 16.07
CA MET A 471 -8.42 -21.55 16.20
C MET A 471 -9.01 -22.43 17.31
N THR A 472 -8.61 -23.70 17.36
CA THR A 472 -9.06 -24.64 18.39
C THR A 472 -8.63 -24.22 19.79
N ALA A 473 -7.37 -23.82 19.97
CA ALA A 473 -6.84 -23.48 21.28
C ALA A 473 -7.30 -22.11 21.80
N VAL A 474 -7.50 -21.13 20.91
CA VAL A 474 -7.87 -19.76 21.29
C VAL A 474 -9.39 -19.56 21.29
N TYR A 475 -10.12 -20.22 20.40
CA TYR A 475 -11.55 -19.98 20.17
C TYR A 475 -12.46 -21.21 20.27
N GLY A 476 -11.91 -22.41 20.50
CA GLY A 476 -12.59 -23.71 20.30
C GLY A 476 -13.91 -23.95 21.04
N CYS A 477 -14.28 -23.16 22.05
CA CYS A 477 -15.55 -23.31 22.79
C CYS A 477 -16.60 -22.22 22.48
N TYR A 478 -16.32 -21.25 21.60
CA TYR A 478 -17.08 -19.98 21.52
C TYR A 478 -17.56 -19.62 20.10
N GLY A 479 -17.98 -20.63 19.33
CA GLY A 479 -18.17 -20.57 17.88
C GLY A 479 -18.98 -19.42 17.25
N ASP A 480 -19.71 -18.61 18.01
CA ASP A 480 -20.59 -17.56 17.46
C ASP A 480 -20.42 -16.15 18.05
N SER A 481 -19.61 -15.92 19.10
CA SER A 481 -19.59 -14.61 19.81
C SER A 481 -18.39 -13.71 19.52
N VAL A 482 -17.41 -14.14 18.70
CA VAL A 482 -16.18 -13.39 18.45
C VAL A 482 -16.21 -12.74 17.07
N GLU A 483 -15.89 -11.45 17.00
CA GLU A 483 -15.71 -10.74 15.74
C GLU A 483 -14.56 -11.36 14.94
N ARG A 484 -14.89 -11.99 13.80
CA ARG A 484 -13.93 -12.74 12.96
C ARG A 484 -12.75 -11.92 12.46
N SER A 485 -12.90 -10.59 12.37
CA SER A 485 -11.83 -9.65 11.99
C SER A 485 -10.67 -9.62 13.00
N SER A 486 -10.97 -9.78 14.30
CA SER A 486 -10.00 -9.73 15.39
C SER A 486 -9.16 -11.01 15.48
N VAL A 487 -9.73 -12.14 15.05
CA VAL A 487 -9.06 -13.46 15.00
C VAL A 487 -7.74 -13.38 14.24
N TRP A 488 -7.74 -12.76 13.06
CA TRP A 488 -6.56 -12.67 12.21
C TRP A 488 -5.49 -11.74 12.76
N LYS A 489 -5.89 -10.66 13.44
CA LYS A 489 -4.94 -9.79 14.17
C LYS A 489 -4.29 -10.59 15.30
N CYS A 490 -5.04 -11.41 16.04
CA CYS A 490 -4.51 -12.29 17.08
C CYS A 490 -3.62 -13.41 16.51
N PHE A 491 -3.98 -13.99 15.36
CA PHE A 491 -3.14 -14.97 14.67
C PHE A 491 -1.81 -14.36 14.22
N ALA A 492 -1.84 -13.13 13.67
CA ALA A 492 -0.61 -12.42 13.29
C ALA A 492 0.29 -12.19 14.51
N LEU A 493 -0.29 -11.80 15.65
CA LEU A 493 0.44 -11.67 16.90
C LEU A 493 1.02 -13.02 17.36
N TYR A 494 0.23 -14.10 17.31
CA TYR A 494 0.69 -15.46 17.61
C TYR A 494 1.88 -15.88 16.74
N ASP A 495 1.79 -15.70 15.42
CA ASP A 495 2.87 -16.07 14.48
C ASP A 495 4.18 -15.35 14.84
N ILE A 496 4.09 -14.07 15.21
CA ILE A 496 5.24 -13.26 15.66
C ILE A 496 5.81 -13.81 16.99
N LEU A 497 4.96 -13.94 18.01
CA LEU A 497 5.39 -14.35 19.36
C LEU A 497 5.96 -15.78 19.38
N SER A 498 5.42 -16.67 18.56
CA SER A 498 5.89 -18.07 18.44
C SER A 498 7.32 -18.20 17.91
N ARG A 499 7.81 -17.15 17.23
CA ARG A 499 9.15 -17.06 16.65
C ARG A 499 10.12 -16.25 17.51
N MET A 500 9.63 -15.56 18.53
CA MET A 500 10.46 -14.83 19.50
C MET A 500 11.09 -15.79 20.50
N GLU A 501 12.32 -15.48 20.90
CA GLU A 501 13.00 -16.13 22.02
C GLU A 501 12.26 -15.81 23.33
N GLY A 502 12.35 -16.70 24.31
CA GLY A 502 11.58 -16.58 25.56
C GLY A 502 11.85 -15.28 26.33
N GLU A 503 13.10 -14.83 26.37
CA GLU A 503 13.50 -13.61 27.09
C GLU A 503 13.07 -12.31 26.38
N ASP A 504 12.93 -12.35 25.04
CA ASP A 504 12.49 -11.21 24.22
C ASP A 504 10.95 -11.11 24.14
N ARG A 505 10.22 -12.12 24.64
CA ARG A 505 8.76 -12.20 24.53
C ARG A 505 8.11 -11.28 25.59
N PRO A 506 7.13 -10.44 25.21
CA PRO A 506 6.39 -9.65 26.19
C PRO A 506 5.62 -10.55 27.16
N ARG A 507 5.47 -10.09 28.40
CA ARG A 507 4.73 -10.78 29.47
C ARG A 507 3.24 -10.82 29.15
N VAL A 508 2.53 -11.73 29.82
CA VAL A 508 1.06 -11.89 29.69
C VAL A 508 0.32 -10.56 29.88
N GLY A 509 0.64 -9.82 30.94
CA GLY A 509 0.03 -8.51 31.21
C GLY A 509 0.35 -7.44 30.16
N GLU A 510 1.52 -7.52 29.53
CA GLU A 510 1.92 -6.60 28.45
C GLU A 510 1.14 -6.88 27.18
N ILE A 511 0.99 -8.15 26.81
CA ILE A 511 0.18 -8.56 25.65
C ILE A 511 -1.29 -8.20 25.86
N ARG A 512 -1.84 -8.39 27.06
CA ARG A 512 -3.19 -7.95 27.40
C ARG A 512 -3.37 -6.45 27.16
N ARG A 513 -2.49 -5.63 27.74
CA ARG A 513 -2.52 -4.17 27.53
C ARG A 513 -2.33 -3.78 26.07
N PHE A 514 -1.52 -4.52 25.32
CA PHE A 514 -1.33 -4.32 23.90
C PHE A 514 -2.61 -4.56 23.09
N LEU A 515 -3.35 -5.64 23.38
CA LEU A 515 -4.63 -5.91 22.72
C LEU A 515 -5.69 -4.87 23.11
N GLU A 516 -5.75 -4.47 24.38
CA GLU A 516 -6.74 -3.49 24.86
C GLU A 516 -6.47 -2.05 24.42
N ARG A 517 -5.19 -1.65 24.35
CA ARG A 517 -4.78 -0.23 24.22
C ARG A 517 -3.90 0.04 23.01
N GLY A 518 -3.32 -0.99 22.40
CA GLY A 518 -2.34 -0.88 21.33
C GLY A 518 -0.91 -0.58 21.80
N TYR A 519 -0.59 -0.78 23.08
CA TYR A 519 0.78 -0.69 23.62
C TYR A 519 0.93 -1.44 24.95
N CYS A 520 2.13 -1.95 25.24
CA CYS A 520 2.42 -2.84 26.37
C CYS A 520 2.61 -2.10 27.70
N GLY A 521 3.07 -0.85 27.68
CA GLY A 521 3.58 -0.13 28.86
C GLY A 521 2.72 1.04 29.34
N ALA A 522 3.34 1.97 30.07
CA ALA A 522 2.71 3.20 30.56
C ALA A 522 2.60 4.30 29.49
N LYS A 523 3.24 4.11 28.33
CA LYS A 523 3.30 5.03 27.20
C LYS A 523 3.49 4.20 25.92
N LEU A 524 3.26 4.80 24.76
CA LEU A 524 3.48 4.15 23.47
C LEU A 524 4.96 4.22 23.10
N GLU A 525 5.61 3.08 22.94
CA GLU A 525 7.03 2.99 22.60
C GLU A 525 7.26 2.46 21.18
N TRP A 526 8.50 2.60 20.69
CA TRP A 526 8.86 2.14 19.35
C TRP A 526 8.81 0.62 19.20
N ASP A 527 8.88 -0.14 20.29
CA ASP A 527 8.69 -1.58 20.26
C ASP A 527 7.22 -1.95 20.01
N ASP A 528 6.27 -1.20 20.58
CA ASP A 528 4.84 -1.36 20.28
C ASP A 528 4.54 -1.02 18.81
N ILE A 529 5.11 0.09 18.32
CA ILE A 529 4.96 0.52 16.92
C ILE A 529 5.57 -0.52 15.98
N HIS A 530 6.74 -1.06 16.33
CA HIS A 530 7.38 -2.12 15.55
C HIS A 530 6.56 -3.41 15.53
N LEU A 531 5.94 -3.78 16.67
CA LEU A 531 5.05 -4.94 16.74
C LEU A 531 3.81 -4.76 15.84
N HIS A 532 3.20 -3.56 15.81
CA HIS A 532 2.12 -3.27 14.85
C HIS A 532 2.59 -3.40 13.39
N ALA A 533 3.76 -2.89 13.04
CA ALA A 533 4.31 -3.02 11.69
C ALA A 533 4.56 -4.50 11.32
N GLN A 534 5.02 -5.32 12.27
CA GLN A 534 5.18 -6.76 12.07
C GLN A 534 3.83 -7.44 11.83
N MET A 535 2.79 -7.09 12.60
CA MET A 535 1.43 -7.61 12.39
C MET A 535 0.87 -7.22 11.02
N GLN A 536 1.05 -5.96 10.61
CA GLN A 536 0.68 -5.50 9.28
C GLN A 536 1.38 -6.30 8.17
N ALA A 537 2.67 -6.59 8.32
CA ALA A 537 3.42 -7.41 7.37
C ALA A 537 2.85 -8.84 7.26
N VAL A 538 2.48 -9.47 8.38
CA VAL A 538 1.86 -10.82 8.38
C VAL A 538 0.48 -10.78 7.71
N LEU A 539 -0.39 -9.85 8.11
CA LEU A 539 -1.74 -9.72 7.56
C LEU A 539 -1.72 -9.44 6.05
N TYR A 540 -0.84 -8.55 5.59
CA TYR A 540 -0.63 -8.31 4.17
C TYR A 540 -0.16 -9.57 3.43
N SER A 541 0.73 -10.35 4.05
CA SER A 541 1.24 -11.59 3.45
C SER A 541 0.17 -12.67 3.35
N LEU A 542 -0.72 -12.78 4.33
CA LEU A 542 -1.91 -13.65 4.28
C LEU A 542 -2.87 -13.22 3.16
N ARG A 543 -3.03 -11.91 2.98
CA ARG A 543 -3.88 -11.35 1.94
C ARG A 543 -3.35 -11.66 0.55
N LEU A 544 -2.05 -11.49 0.31
CA LEU A 544 -1.42 -11.89 -0.96
C LEU A 544 -1.66 -13.38 -1.27
N LEU A 545 -1.56 -14.23 -0.25
CA LEU A 545 -1.86 -15.65 -0.38
C LEU A 545 -3.34 -15.89 -0.73
N LYS A 546 -4.26 -15.25 0.00
CA LYS A 546 -5.72 -15.32 -0.26
C LYS A 546 -6.05 -14.92 -1.70
N GLU A 547 -5.55 -13.77 -2.15
CA GLU A 547 -5.87 -13.23 -3.47
C GLU A 547 -5.43 -14.19 -4.58
N LEU A 548 -4.25 -14.81 -4.47
CA LEU A 548 -3.81 -15.83 -5.43
C LEU A 548 -4.63 -17.12 -5.39
N LEU A 549 -5.09 -17.56 -4.21
CA LEU A 549 -5.92 -18.75 -4.08
C LEU A 549 -7.34 -18.52 -4.64
N VAL A 550 -7.89 -17.33 -4.44
CA VAL A 550 -9.23 -16.94 -4.92
C VAL A 550 -9.24 -16.70 -6.43
N VAL A 551 -8.24 -16.00 -6.95
CA VAL A 551 -8.14 -15.64 -8.38
C VAL A 551 -8.19 -16.88 -9.29
N ASP A 552 -7.58 -17.99 -8.89
CA ASP A 552 -7.50 -19.20 -9.71
C ASP A 552 -8.66 -20.19 -9.51
N GLY A 553 -9.31 -20.18 -8.34
CA GLY A 553 -10.35 -21.15 -8.00
C GLY A 553 -9.91 -22.62 -8.12
N GLU A 554 -10.82 -23.57 -7.86
CA GLU A 554 -10.54 -25.01 -8.05
C GLU A 554 -10.32 -25.37 -9.53
N GLU A 555 -10.96 -24.63 -10.43
CA GLU A 555 -10.96 -24.90 -11.88
C GLU A 555 -9.57 -24.76 -12.51
N THR A 556 -8.68 -23.92 -11.97
CA THR A 556 -7.30 -23.82 -12.42
C THR A 556 -6.40 -24.89 -11.79
N TRP A 557 -6.55 -25.19 -10.50
CA TRP A 557 -5.59 -26.05 -9.79
C TRP A 557 -5.82 -27.55 -9.99
N VAL A 558 -7.08 -28.00 -10.08
CA VAL A 558 -7.41 -29.42 -10.24
C VAL A 558 -6.84 -29.99 -11.56
N PRO A 559 -6.97 -29.33 -12.72
CA PRO A 559 -6.35 -29.83 -13.96
C PRO A 559 -4.82 -29.84 -13.92
N LEU A 560 -4.19 -28.89 -13.22
CA LEU A 560 -2.74 -28.76 -13.18
C LEU A 560 -2.08 -29.80 -12.26
N PHE A 561 -2.69 -30.09 -11.12
CA PHE A 561 -2.03 -30.81 -10.02
C PHE A 561 -2.86 -31.94 -9.40
N GLY A 562 -4.09 -32.16 -9.86
CA GLY A 562 -5.00 -33.22 -9.40
C GLY A 562 -5.91 -32.79 -8.24
N GLU A 563 -6.90 -33.64 -7.95
CA GLU A 563 -7.97 -33.35 -7.00
C GLU A 563 -7.48 -33.05 -5.58
N MET A 564 -6.52 -33.83 -5.06
CA MET A 564 -6.00 -33.64 -3.70
C MET A 564 -5.38 -32.26 -3.47
N PHE A 565 -4.67 -31.71 -4.47
CA PHE A 565 -4.11 -30.36 -4.35
C PHE A 565 -5.20 -29.29 -4.45
N GLY A 566 -6.18 -29.49 -5.34
CA GLY A 566 -7.35 -28.63 -5.46
C GLY A 566 -8.13 -28.55 -4.15
N GLU A 567 -8.37 -29.68 -3.48
CA GLU A 567 -9.04 -29.73 -2.18
C GLU A 567 -8.28 -28.95 -1.11
N LEU A 568 -6.95 -29.12 -1.02
CA LEU A 568 -6.12 -28.37 -0.08
C LEU A 568 -6.20 -26.85 -0.35
N VAL A 569 -6.14 -26.44 -1.61
CA VAL A 569 -6.30 -25.03 -2.00
C VAL A 569 -7.67 -24.51 -1.59
N ARG A 570 -8.74 -25.28 -1.82
CA ARG A 570 -10.09 -24.91 -1.39
C ARG A 570 -10.18 -24.75 0.12
N GLU A 571 -9.64 -25.68 0.90
CA GLU A 571 -9.66 -25.61 2.36
C GLU A 571 -8.94 -24.37 2.88
N VAL A 572 -7.76 -24.06 2.34
CA VAL A 572 -7.01 -22.86 2.72
C VAL A 572 -7.72 -21.59 2.25
N SER A 573 -8.31 -21.59 1.06
CA SER A 573 -9.09 -20.45 0.54
C SER A 573 -10.33 -20.18 1.41
N GLY A 574 -11.07 -21.24 1.77
CA GLY A 574 -12.22 -21.16 2.67
C GLY A 574 -11.83 -20.68 4.07
N LEU A 575 -10.69 -21.13 4.60
CA LEU A 575 -10.15 -20.63 5.86
C LEU A 575 -9.84 -19.13 5.79
N LEU A 576 -9.21 -18.66 4.70
CA LEU A 576 -8.86 -17.24 4.51
C LEU A 576 -10.04 -16.36 4.05
N ALA A 577 -11.23 -16.93 3.82
CA ALA A 577 -12.41 -16.18 3.37
C ALA A 577 -12.75 -15.03 4.32
N ASP A 578 -12.63 -15.26 5.63
CA ASP A 578 -12.90 -14.31 6.69
C ASP A 578 -11.74 -13.34 7.01
N LEU A 579 -10.65 -13.37 6.22
CA LEU A 579 -9.54 -12.41 6.39
C LEU A 579 -10.08 -10.98 6.25
N PRO A 580 -9.77 -10.06 7.19
CA PRO A 580 -10.28 -8.70 7.14
C PRO A 580 -9.82 -7.95 5.90
N TRP A 581 -10.68 -7.05 5.42
CA TRP A 581 -10.33 -6.05 4.41
C TRP A 581 -9.13 -5.19 4.86
N MET A 582 -8.41 -4.60 3.92
CA MET A 582 -7.18 -3.83 4.17
C MET A 582 -7.44 -2.67 5.12
N HIS A 583 -8.58 -1.97 4.96
CA HIS A 583 -8.94 -0.87 5.85
C HIS A 583 -9.05 -1.33 7.32
N VAL A 584 -9.52 -2.56 7.56
CA VAL A 584 -9.62 -3.18 8.90
C VAL A 584 -8.28 -3.75 9.37
N ALA A 585 -7.51 -4.38 8.47
CA ALA A 585 -6.19 -4.95 8.79
C ALA A 585 -5.16 -3.86 9.13
N THR A 586 -5.35 -2.65 8.59
CA THR A 586 -4.50 -1.47 8.81
C THR A 586 -5.13 -0.43 9.74
N GLN A 587 -6.25 -0.79 10.41
CA GLN A 587 -6.86 0.03 11.45
C GLN A 587 -5.87 0.42 12.54
N ARG A 588 -6.22 1.47 13.27
CA ARG A 588 -5.34 2.04 14.29
C ARG A 588 -5.15 1.12 15.49
N ARG A 589 -4.10 1.46 16.23
CA ARG A 589 -3.72 0.83 17.49
C ARG A 589 -4.88 0.91 18.49
N GLY A 590 -5.24 -0.21 19.12
CA GLY A 590 -6.26 -0.27 20.19
C GLY A 590 -7.69 -0.60 19.74
N GLU A 591 -7.95 -0.80 18.44
CA GLU A 591 -9.24 -1.30 17.93
C GLU A 591 -9.18 -2.83 17.70
N PHE A 592 -8.81 -3.59 18.74
CA PHE A 592 -9.12 -5.01 18.79
C PHE A 592 -10.52 -5.10 19.40
N GLY A 593 -11.54 -5.38 18.59
CA GLY A 593 -12.97 -5.24 18.93
C GLY A 593 -13.52 -6.22 19.98
N GLY A 594 -12.78 -6.51 21.04
CA GLY A 594 -13.18 -7.41 22.12
C GLY A 594 -13.42 -6.67 23.44
N ASP A 595 -14.47 -7.08 24.17
CA ASP A 595 -14.63 -6.74 25.59
C ASP A 595 -13.46 -7.34 26.40
N VAL A 596 -13.20 -6.80 27.60
CA VAL A 596 -12.07 -7.17 28.48
C VAL A 596 -11.99 -8.68 28.72
N ASP A 597 -13.15 -9.33 28.89
CA ASP A 597 -13.25 -10.78 29.08
C ASP A 597 -12.84 -11.58 27.82
N THR A 598 -13.11 -11.04 26.62
CA THR A 598 -12.69 -11.66 25.35
C THR A 598 -11.18 -11.56 25.19
N ASN A 599 -10.61 -10.38 25.45
CA ASN A 599 -9.16 -10.18 25.36
C ASN A 599 -8.41 -11.05 26.38
N GLN A 600 -8.94 -11.21 27.59
CA GLN A 600 -8.38 -12.13 28.59
C GLN A 600 -8.25 -13.56 28.06
N LYS A 601 -9.35 -14.12 27.54
CA LYS A 601 -9.39 -15.50 27.03
C LYS A 601 -8.46 -15.69 25.83
N VAL A 602 -8.39 -14.70 24.95
CA VAL A 602 -7.47 -14.70 23.81
C VAL A 602 -6.01 -14.78 24.29
N VAL A 603 -5.65 -13.97 25.29
CA VAL A 603 -4.30 -14.00 25.87
C VAL A 603 -4.00 -15.35 26.51
N GLU A 604 -4.94 -15.92 27.28
CA GLU A 604 -4.77 -17.23 27.91
C GLU A 604 -4.54 -18.33 26.85
N GLY A 605 -5.36 -18.38 25.80
CA GLY A 605 -5.20 -19.32 24.69
C GLY A 605 -3.87 -19.15 23.95
N LEU A 606 -3.44 -17.89 23.72
CA LEU A 606 -2.13 -17.59 23.11
C LEU A 606 -0.98 -18.15 23.94
N PHE A 607 -0.97 -17.93 25.26
CA PHE A 607 0.13 -18.38 26.12
C PHE A 607 0.15 -19.90 26.33
N LEU A 608 -1.04 -20.54 26.33
CA LEU A 608 -1.15 -22.00 26.29
C LEU A 608 -0.49 -22.58 25.03
N LEU A 609 -0.78 -22.01 23.85
CA LEU A 609 -0.14 -22.42 22.59
C LEU A 609 1.38 -22.19 22.57
N LEU A 610 1.83 -21.13 23.21
CA LEU A 610 3.25 -20.79 23.30
C LEU A 610 4.00 -21.64 24.35
N ASN A 611 3.29 -22.50 25.08
CA ASN A 611 3.81 -23.42 26.09
C ASN A 611 4.64 -22.71 27.18
N VAL A 612 4.15 -21.56 27.63
CA VAL A 612 4.79 -20.73 28.68
C VAL A 612 4.13 -21.08 30.02
N GLU A 613 4.89 -21.65 30.95
CA GLU A 613 4.40 -22.08 32.28
C GLU A 613 4.25 -20.92 33.30
N GLU A 614 4.56 -19.68 32.94
CA GLU A 614 4.52 -18.55 33.88
C GLU A 614 3.12 -17.90 33.99
N TRP A 615 2.26 -18.53 34.79
CA TRP A 615 1.14 -17.84 35.44
C TRP A 615 1.66 -17.17 36.73
N GLY A 616 2.32 -16.03 36.59
CA GLY A 616 2.66 -15.16 37.71
C GLY A 616 1.53 -14.14 37.92
N GLU A 617 0.75 -14.31 38.99
CA GLU A 617 -0.17 -13.29 39.48
C GLU A 617 0.61 -12.04 39.90
N GLU A 618 0.73 -11.05 39.02
CA GLU A 618 0.83 -9.65 39.43
C GLU A 618 -0.52 -9.00 39.12
N LEU A 619 -1.50 -9.32 39.97
CA LEU A 619 -2.68 -8.49 40.14
C LEU A 619 -2.23 -7.21 40.83
N ASP A 620 -2.25 -6.10 40.10
CA ASP A 620 -2.31 -4.77 40.72
C ASP A 620 -3.49 -4.79 41.71
N GLY A 621 -3.21 -4.51 42.97
CA GLY A 621 -4.11 -4.77 44.07
C GLY A 621 -5.42 -3.99 44.00
N GLU A 622 -6.47 -4.63 43.51
CA GLU A 622 -7.84 -4.39 43.95
C GLU A 622 -8.55 -5.74 44.13
N SER A 623 -9.05 -5.95 45.35
CA SER A 623 -9.60 -7.20 45.87
C SER A 623 -10.89 -7.62 45.18
N VAL A 624 -10.94 -8.83 44.63
CA VAL A 624 -12.19 -9.60 44.47
C VAL A 624 -11.95 -11.05 44.86
N GLN A 625 -12.65 -11.51 45.90
CA GLN A 625 -12.61 -12.87 46.40
C GLN A 625 -13.43 -13.82 45.51
N GLY A 626 -12.85 -14.98 45.23
CA GLY A 626 -13.58 -16.24 45.06
C GLY A 626 -13.68 -16.75 43.62
N LEU A 627 -12.83 -17.72 43.27
CA LEU A 627 -13.23 -18.85 42.43
C LEU A 627 -12.28 -20.04 42.68
N GLU A 628 -12.83 -21.17 43.10
CA GLU A 628 -12.10 -22.41 43.38
C GLU A 628 -11.56 -23.05 42.09
N VAL A 629 -10.29 -23.47 42.14
CA VAL A 629 -9.57 -24.15 41.06
C VAL A 629 -9.99 -25.61 41.00
N LEU A 630 -10.69 -26.01 39.93
CA LEU A 630 -10.86 -27.41 39.55
C LEU A 630 -9.56 -27.92 38.90
N ARG A 631 -8.75 -28.65 39.66
CA ARG A 631 -7.62 -29.43 39.14
C ARG A 631 -8.14 -30.64 38.37
N VAL A 632 -7.86 -30.70 37.07
CA VAL A 632 -7.94 -31.94 36.29
C VAL A 632 -6.51 -32.39 35.96
N SER A 633 -6.14 -33.59 36.42
CA SER A 633 -4.85 -34.22 36.13
C SER A 633 -4.73 -34.65 34.66
N PRO A 634 -3.55 -34.51 34.02
CA PRO A 634 -3.35 -34.99 32.66
C PRO A 634 -2.96 -36.47 32.70
N ASN A 635 -3.89 -37.35 32.35
CA ASN A 635 -3.57 -38.68 31.86
C ASN A 635 -4.38 -38.91 30.59
N GLY A 636 -3.73 -38.69 29.45
CA GLY A 636 -4.30 -38.93 28.14
C GLY A 636 -3.19 -38.86 27.10
N GLN A 637 -2.78 -40.02 26.58
CA GLN A 637 -1.94 -40.13 25.39
C GLN A 637 -2.69 -39.48 24.21
N GLY A 638 -2.26 -38.28 23.81
CA GLY A 638 -2.77 -37.53 22.66
C GLY A 638 -1.63 -37.04 21.77
N ASP A 639 -1.53 -37.65 20.60
CA ASP A 639 -0.88 -37.24 19.35
C ASP A 639 0.51 -36.58 19.32
N LEU A 640 1.51 -37.45 19.23
CA LEU A 640 2.87 -37.19 18.73
C LEU A 640 2.94 -36.69 17.26
N SER A 641 1.82 -36.62 16.52
CA SER A 641 1.75 -36.12 15.14
C SER A 641 1.81 -34.58 15.07
N MET A 642 1.05 -33.90 15.93
CA MET A 642 0.94 -32.43 15.97
C MET A 642 2.26 -31.75 16.34
N ALA A 643 3.02 -32.32 17.27
CA ALA A 643 4.33 -31.80 17.67
C ALA A 643 5.40 -31.95 16.56
N LYS A 644 5.24 -32.93 15.65
CA LYS A 644 6.13 -33.12 14.49
C LYS A 644 5.83 -32.10 13.39
N GLU A 645 4.56 -31.79 13.15
CA GLU A 645 4.13 -30.82 12.12
C GLU A 645 4.47 -29.38 12.52
N GLN A 646 4.26 -28.99 13.78
CA GLN A 646 4.71 -27.70 14.32
C GLN A 646 6.24 -27.55 14.29
N LYS A 647 7.01 -28.63 14.54
CA LYS A 647 8.47 -28.63 14.38
C LYS A 647 8.89 -28.55 12.93
N ALA A 648 8.17 -29.17 11.99
CA ALA A 648 8.49 -29.13 10.57
C ALA A 648 8.38 -27.72 9.98
N TRP A 649 7.41 -26.92 10.41
CA TRP A 649 7.34 -25.50 10.09
C TRP A 649 8.51 -24.71 10.69
N ARG A 650 8.82 -24.92 11.98
CA ARG A 650 9.95 -24.23 12.67
C ARG A 650 11.33 -24.60 12.11
N VAL A 651 11.55 -25.85 11.71
CA VAL A 651 12.85 -26.37 11.24
C VAL A 651 13.16 -26.01 9.78
N ALA A 652 12.15 -25.81 8.94
CA ALA A 652 12.34 -25.38 7.55
C ALA A 652 12.97 -23.97 7.43
N VAL A 653 12.88 -23.15 8.49
CA VAL A 653 13.31 -21.74 8.52
C VAL A 653 14.74 -21.56 9.06
N THR A 654 15.29 -22.50 9.85
CA THR A 654 16.65 -22.34 10.43
C THR A 654 17.79 -22.68 9.46
N LYS A 655 17.51 -23.21 8.27
CA LYS A 655 18.53 -23.47 7.23
C LYS A 655 18.43 -22.47 6.08
N ALA A 656 18.84 -21.23 6.34
CA ALA A 656 19.41 -20.39 5.28
C ALA A 656 20.82 -20.93 4.92
N PRO A 657 21.27 -20.88 3.65
CA PRO A 657 22.50 -21.54 3.22
C PRO A 657 23.73 -20.83 3.78
N SER A 658 24.41 -21.49 4.72
CA SER A 658 25.80 -21.20 5.09
C SER A 658 26.68 -21.37 3.85
N LYS A 659 27.17 -20.25 3.29
CA LYS A 659 28.24 -20.26 2.29
C LYS A 659 29.54 -20.75 2.96
N LYS A 660 29.82 -22.05 2.88
CA LYS A 660 31.19 -22.57 3.07
C LYS A 660 32.02 -22.23 1.81
N GLY A 661 32.66 -21.06 1.82
CA GLY A 661 33.66 -20.72 0.81
C GLY A 661 34.91 -21.58 0.99
N LYS A 662 35.09 -22.57 0.11
CA LYS A 662 36.41 -23.20 -0.12
C LYS A 662 37.30 -22.16 -0.79
N ARG A 663 38.27 -21.63 -0.04
CA ARG A 663 39.34 -20.76 -0.54
C ARG A 663 40.43 -21.68 -1.11
N THR A 664 40.50 -21.79 -2.42
CA THR A 664 41.65 -22.36 -3.14
C THR A 664 42.75 -21.32 -3.21
N THR A 665 43.88 -21.60 -2.56
CA THR A 665 45.11 -20.80 -2.58
C THR A 665 45.95 -21.18 -3.79
N SER A 666 46.29 -20.22 -4.64
CA SER A 666 47.42 -20.30 -5.57
C SER A 666 48.56 -19.43 -5.06
N ASN A 667 49.73 -20.05 -4.88
CA ASN A 667 50.98 -19.46 -4.42
C ASN A 667 51.65 -18.55 -5.45
N ALA A 668 52.15 -17.42 -4.97
CA ALA A 668 53.42 -16.76 -5.31
C ALA A 668 53.60 -15.71 -4.18
N GLY A 669 54.59 -15.71 -3.30
CA GLY A 669 56.01 -15.97 -3.47
C GLY A 669 56.73 -14.63 -3.20
N LEU A 670 57.29 -14.45 -1.99
CA LEU A 670 58.51 -13.65 -1.66
C LEU A 670 58.64 -13.41 -0.14
N GLU A 671 59.59 -14.16 0.43
CA GLU A 671 60.69 -13.75 1.34
C GLU A 671 60.49 -12.93 2.63
N GLU A 672 60.88 -13.61 3.74
CA GLU A 672 61.89 -13.21 4.74
C GLU A 672 61.67 -11.98 5.65
N THR A 673 61.44 -12.20 6.95
CA THR A 673 62.50 -12.29 7.99
C THR A 673 61.91 -12.35 9.41
N ALA A 674 62.57 -13.12 10.27
CA ALA A 674 62.20 -13.39 11.65
C ALA A 674 62.67 -12.30 12.64
N LYS A 675 61.96 -12.15 13.77
CA LYS A 675 62.57 -11.94 15.11
C LYS A 675 61.57 -12.19 16.25
N LYS A 676 61.94 -13.12 17.13
CA LYS A 676 61.36 -13.38 18.46
C LYS A 676 61.87 -12.34 19.46
N LEU A 677 61.03 -11.92 20.41
CA LEU A 677 61.47 -11.64 21.78
C LEU A 677 60.31 -11.75 22.79
N THR A 678 60.60 -12.47 23.87
CA THR A 678 59.75 -12.85 25.00
C THR A 678 59.97 -11.95 26.21
N ARG A 679 58.92 -11.58 26.98
CA ARG A 679 58.80 -11.83 28.44
C ARG A 679 57.56 -11.20 29.12
N LYS A 680 56.75 -12.08 29.75
CA LYS A 680 56.07 -12.09 31.08
C LYS A 680 55.64 -10.80 31.80
N GLY A 681 54.39 -10.79 32.33
CA GLY A 681 54.08 -10.26 33.69
C GLY A 681 52.66 -9.70 33.99
N SER A 682 51.73 -10.57 34.42
CA SER A 682 50.66 -10.42 35.46
C SER A 682 49.58 -9.31 35.48
N ASN A 683 48.31 -9.75 35.27
CA ASN A 683 46.99 -9.52 35.95
C ASN A 683 46.42 -8.11 36.28
N PRO A 684 45.07 -7.98 36.50
CA PRO A 684 43.93 -8.34 35.64
C PRO A 684 43.09 -7.07 35.29
N LYS A 685 42.51 -7.00 34.09
CA LYS A 685 41.62 -5.90 33.68
C LYS A 685 40.14 -6.34 33.67
N PRO A 686 39.20 -5.44 33.98
CA PRO A 686 37.78 -5.75 34.13
C PRO A 686 37.16 -6.13 32.78
N THR A 687 36.17 -7.02 32.84
CA THR A 687 35.37 -7.51 31.72
C THR A 687 34.68 -6.36 30.97
N THR A 688 35.24 -6.00 29.83
CA THR A 688 34.65 -5.07 28.86
C THR A 688 33.46 -5.73 28.18
N ASN A 689 32.34 -5.03 28.21
CA ASN A 689 31.07 -5.40 27.61
C ASN A 689 31.18 -5.44 26.07
N MET A 690 30.53 -6.41 25.43
CA MET A 690 30.56 -6.71 23.98
C MET A 690 30.06 -5.56 23.09
N TYR A 691 29.49 -4.49 23.67
CA TYR A 691 28.91 -3.35 22.95
C TYR A 691 29.90 -2.23 22.56
N ASP A 692 31.18 -2.30 22.94
CA ASP A 692 32.17 -1.25 22.61
C ASP A 692 33.04 -1.52 21.37
N ILE A 693 32.89 -2.67 20.68
CA ILE A 693 33.74 -3.05 19.54
C ILE A 693 33.18 -2.63 18.16
N LEU A 694 31.94 -2.11 18.09
CA LEU A 694 31.33 -1.71 16.80
C LEU A 694 31.33 -0.19 16.54
N ARG A 695 32.12 0.59 17.28
CA ARG A 695 32.18 2.06 17.12
C ARG A 695 33.42 2.63 16.43
N GLN A 696 34.34 1.80 15.96
CA GLN A 696 35.53 2.27 15.24
C GLN A 696 35.95 1.31 14.12
N VAL A 697 35.30 1.41 12.96
CA VAL A 697 35.98 1.37 11.64
C VAL A 697 35.10 2.19 10.68
N GLY A 698 35.34 3.48 10.66
CA GLY A 698 35.00 4.36 9.55
C GLY A 698 36.31 4.89 8.99
N ASP A 699 36.65 4.43 7.80
CA ASP A 699 37.33 5.15 6.71
C ASP A 699 37.00 4.41 5.41
#